data_AF-A0AA39PD11-F1
#
_entry.id   AF-A0AA39PD11-F1
#
_cell.length_a   1.000
_cell.length_b   1.000
_cell.length_c   1.000
_cell.angle_alpha   90.00
_cell.angle_beta   90.00
_cell.angle_gamma   90.00
#
_symmetry.space_group_name_H-M   'P 1'
#
loop_
_entity.id
_entity.type
_entity.pdbx_description
1 polymer ?
#
loop_
_entity_poly.entity_id
_entity_poly.type
_entity_poly.pdbx_seq_one_letter_code
_entity_poly.pdbx_strand_id
1 'polypeptide(L)'
;MQRFFPRIIDYTLEDGYWIEKFPFRATSDELNSNVIAYGLGTPERKSDIVMLQNPYNSENESRTETQGWNEVILASLWFPVPMAYADISGNGYNDVIVADRYGPSMSDIWVDGGCIQWFENTGDPTKGQWEPRFIGQSPGMHRIRVGHFSRQDDIQIVALPVITSSDNLDTPVPVIIYTKPKDPMSASEWEKDVPFDNLFRVVHEVVVVPSPGGGLDRIMLASREGISFLWFNANTKKWDYKILGTGLPAIPGDPYWGSGSVSVGKVHDDCAAYIASSEAMHGHFVSVYVKDENAAPNQPADVQWTRHVLDEYTIPNNGFFGPIHQVVCVDVDGDGVDEFLVAMMGSNPPSWEETGVWCYKPVDLKKGVFSKFKLGDVSAGRVAVANFRTPKMLDFATISYSVPGYFESPSPQVLLYEAAPISAEKIDDEIMFRVPRPNTIHVADEVEFLDVAGRKLALVVVPPRSQYPVQLSEGVKVITGRVLWTDGDGKVHERTQAPTPFESRTVTISSADASIFTRSEGAVFILIKESSTSGKLPFTDMQQLVAHSLFPLRFPTAVRHMSFPWVKVEDRPWANGRFKGIEFYNLVGFHVRYADDSAESMCHIQLWTAGVNVSAGFHNHVGDAFAEIHACLVNGTGQGGMSWATVPDAEFDPARPDKDKYSSVVVPSMAEHGPLWRTSKDGVPLFRENGTVDYPWHAWLAGSGDSEEQKFDVWVAFEFPPFVARVTQTTAGTPNPGRYRLISTKTGASATIKDGDSTDGTPLVVVPSGPNDQIWELENIPGSKSLCTLKNVSYASSDWPIMTGQRLIGTRSLAALEVTNSWSIISDDMQTFQIRLVDTDLVWSVDSDDNVRIHTP
;
A
#
# COMPACT_ATOMS: atom_id res chain seq x y z
N MET A 1 -6.04 -1.65 2.93
CA MET A 1 -4.74 -1.83 3.60
C MET A 1 -3.71 -2.39 2.64
N GLN A 2 -2.50 -1.82 2.64
CA GLN A 2 -1.38 -2.28 1.84
C GLN A 2 -0.83 -3.65 2.28
N ARG A 3 -0.13 -4.35 1.38
CA ARG A 3 0.55 -5.62 1.69
C ARG A 3 1.96 -5.35 2.19
N PHE A 4 2.45 -6.26 3.03
CA PHE A 4 3.81 -6.26 3.55
C PHE A 4 4.51 -7.58 3.19
N PHE A 5 5.75 -7.49 2.73
CA PHE A 5 6.54 -8.66 2.35
C PHE A 5 7.69 -8.84 3.33
N PRO A 6 7.78 -10.00 4.01
CA PRO A 6 8.87 -10.25 4.95
C PRO A 6 10.17 -10.51 4.20
N ARG A 7 11.23 -9.84 4.63
CA ARG A 7 12.61 -10.02 4.22
C ARG A 7 13.44 -10.30 5.47
N ILE A 8 14.11 -11.43 5.48
CA ILE A 8 15.08 -11.77 6.54
C ILE A 8 16.26 -10.80 6.41
N ILE A 9 16.52 -10.05 7.48
CA ILE A 9 17.72 -9.23 7.65
C ILE A 9 18.83 -10.09 8.25
N ASP A 10 18.53 -10.77 9.36
CA ASP A 10 19.43 -11.66 10.08
C ASP A 10 18.63 -12.85 10.66
N TYR A 11 19.23 -14.03 10.63
CA TYR A 11 18.68 -15.30 11.14
C TYR A 11 19.70 -16.10 11.97
N THR A 12 20.86 -15.51 12.26
CA THR A 12 21.97 -16.15 12.96
C THR A 12 21.99 -15.86 14.45
N LEU A 13 20.97 -15.12 14.93
CA LEU A 13 20.78 -14.75 16.32
C LEU A 13 20.69 -15.98 17.24
N GLU A 14 21.26 -15.86 18.43
CA GLU A 14 21.10 -16.84 19.51
C GLU A 14 19.93 -16.48 20.44
N ASP A 15 19.62 -15.19 20.54
CA ASP A 15 18.57 -14.61 21.37
C ASP A 15 17.98 -13.35 20.69
N GLY A 16 16.98 -12.69 21.29
CA GLY A 16 16.36 -11.50 20.70
C GLY A 16 15.43 -10.75 21.64
N TYR A 17 15.57 -9.43 21.70
CA TYR A 17 14.81 -8.57 22.62
C TYR A 17 14.49 -7.20 22.04
N TRP A 18 15.49 -6.48 21.54
CA TRP A 18 15.35 -5.09 21.09
C TRP A 18 15.59 -4.94 19.59
N ILE A 19 14.78 -4.08 18.97
CA ILE A 19 15.00 -3.55 17.62
C ILE A 19 14.65 -2.08 17.62
N GLU A 20 15.47 -1.27 16.97
CA GLU A 20 15.27 0.17 16.84
C GLU A 20 15.62 0.64 15.42
N LYS A 21 14.85 1.59 14.89
CA LYS A 21 15.28 2.34 13.70
C LYS A 21 16.46 3.23 14.10
N PHE A 22 17.48 3.31 13.25
CA PHE A 22 18.67 4.11 13.54
C PHE A 22 19.07 4.96 12.35
N PRO A 23 18.61 6.22 12.28
CA PRO A 23 19.12 7.19 11.33
C PRO A 23 20.58 7.49 11.69
N PHE A 24 21.52 7.21 10.80
CA PHE A 24 22.95 7.40 11.09
C PHE A 24 23.30 8.88 11.35
N ARG A 25 22.62 9.80 10.65
CA ARG A 25 22.69 11.25 10.87
C ARG A 25 21.50 11.77 11.68
N ALA A 26 21.75 12.77 12.50
CA ALA A 26 20.72 13.43 13.29
C ALA A 26 19.83 14.38 12.47
N THR A 27 20.32 14.88 11.34
CA THR A 27 19.57 15.79 10.46
C THR A 27 18.82 15.10 9.33
N SER A 28 18.85 13.76 9.24
CA SER A 28 18.13 13.08 8.17
C SER A 28 16.63 13.12 8.45
N ASP A 29 15.84 13.09 7.38
CA ASP A 29 14.39 12.92 7.36
C ASP A 29 13.95 11.49 7.79
N GLU A 30 14.79 10.79 8.56
CA GLU A 30 14.69 9.37 8.95
C GLU A 30 14.61 8.38 7.77
N LEU A 31 14.81 8.85 6.53
CA LEU A 31 14.78 8.03 5.34
C LEU A 31 15.97 7.07 5.30
N ASN A 32 15.72 5.82 4.89
CA ASN A 32 16.70 4.76 4.72
C ASN A 32 17.53 4.53 6.00
N SER A 33 16.88 4.63 7.16
CA SER A 33 17.51 4.37 8.45
C SER A 33 18.10 2.96 8.52
N ASN A 34 19.22 2.80 9.21
CA ASN A 34 19.74 1.50 9.61
C ASN A 34 18.81 0.89 10.68
N VAL A 35 19.09 -0.35 11.09
CA VAL A 35 18.42 -1.01 12.20
C VAL A 35 19.47 -1.36 13.25
N ILE A 36 19.18 -1.14 14.54
CA ILE A 36 19.98 -1.72 15.63
C ILE A 36 19.16 -2.85 16.26
N ALA A 37 19.77 -4.01 16.46
CA ALA A 37 19.12 -5.21 17.00
C ALA A 37 20.05 -5.95 17.97
N TYR A 38 19.48 -6.50 19.05
CA TYR A 38 20.20 -7.31 20.04
C TYR A 38 19.24 -8.09 20.97
N GLY A 39 19.75 -9.13 21.62
CA GLY A 39 19.11 -9.80 22.76
C GLY A 39 19.74 -9.43 24.12
N LEU A 40 19.38 -10.13 25.19
CA LEU A 40 19.91 -9.85 26.53
C LEU A 40 21.30 -10.46 26.77
N GLY A 41 21.69 -11.46 25.97
CA GLY A 41 22.82 -12.33 26.28
C GLY A 41 22.49 -13.29 27.42
N THR A 42 23.54 -13.88 27.99
CA THR A 42 23.45 -14.90 29.04
C THR A 42 24.49 -14.61 30.12
N PRO A 43 24.45 -15.29 31.28
CA PRO A 43 25.53 -15.19 32.28
C PRO A 43 26.91 -15.57 31.73
N GLU A 44 26.97 -16.39 30.69
CA GLU A 44 28.20 -16.88 30.07
C GLU A 44 28.66 -16.02 28.88
N ARG A 45 27.76 -15.23 28.26
CA ARG A 45 28.04 -14.50 27.03
C ARG A 45 27.38 -13.12 27.01
N LYS A 46 28.19 -12.10 26.71
CA LYS A 46 27.73 -10.74 26.41
C LYS A 46 26.88 -10.70 25.13
N SER A 47 25.89 -9.83 25.12
CA SER A 47 25.10 -9.51 23.93
C SER A 47 25.83 -8.49 23.06
N ASP A 48 25.86 -8.74 21.75
CA ASP A 48 26.39 -7.80 20.78
C ASP A 48 25.30 -6.80 20.38
N ILE A 49 25.60 -5.51 20.51
CA ILE A 49 24.76 -4.41 20.00
C ILE A 49 25.08 -4.24 18.53
N VAL A 50 24.25 -4.80 17.65
CA VAL A 50 24.55 -4.87 16.21
C VAL A 50 23.79 -3.79 15.46
N MET A 51 24.52 -2.97 14.71
CA MET A 51 23.95 -2.12 13.66
C MET A 51 23.92 -2.89 12.34
N LEU A 52 22.71 -3.11 11.83
CA LEU A 52 22.43 -3.68 10.53
C LEU A 52 22.30 -2.52 9.53
N GLN A 53 23.23 -2.47 8.58
CA GLN A 53 23.32 -1.41 7.59
C GLN A 53 22.30 -1.59 6.48
N ASN A 54 21.44 -0.57 6.32
CA ASN A 54 20.41 -0.55 5.30
C ASN A 54 21.04 -0.40 3.89
N PRO A 55 20.81 -1.34 2.96
CA PRO A 55 21.39 -1.27 1.61
C PRO A 55 20.86 -0.10 0.76
N TYR A 56 19.72 0.49 1.13
CA TYR A 56 19.15 1.66 0.46
C TYR A 56 19.77 2.98 0.96
N ASN A 57 20.57 2.94 2.01
CA ASN A 57 21.26 4.12 2.53
C ASN A 57 22.58 4.33 1.78
N SER A 58 22.69 5.46 1.07
CA SER A 58 23.87 5.81 0.27
C SER A 58 25.14 6.06 1.08
N GLU A 59 25.03 6.24 2.40
CA GLU A 59 26.18 6.44 3.29
C GLU A 59 26.89 5.14 3.65
N ASN A 60 26.18 4.02 3.53
CA ASN A 60 26.77 2.70 3.73
C ASN A 60 27.65 2.35 2.53
N GLU A 61 28.73 1.59 2.75
CA GLU A 61 29.57 1.13 1.64
C GLU A 61 28.71 0.39 0.63
N SER A 62 28.68 0.92 -0.60
CA SER A 62 27.86 0.43 -1.71
C SER A 62 28.17 -1.04 -2.01
N ARG A 63 27.42 -1.94 -1.39
CA ARG A 63 27.28 -3.31 -1.86
C ARG A 63 26.02 -3.38 -2.70
N THR A 64 26.11 -4.16 -3.77
CA THR A 64 24.92 -4.51 -4.53
C THR A 64 23.94 -5.16 -3.56
N GLU A 65 22.68 -4.78 -3.71
CA GLU A 65 21.52 -5.13 -2.88
C GLU A 65 21.38 -6.69 -2.70
N THR A 66 22.12 -7.48 -3.51
CA THR A 66 22.33 -8.94 -3.48
C THR A 66 23.16 -9.50 -2.31
N GLN A 67 23.88 -8.68 -1.54
CA GLN A 67 24.76 -9.16 -0.45
C GLN A 67 24.15 -9.11 0.95
N GLY A 68 22.89 -8.70 1.10
CA GLY A 68 22.21 -8.59 2.40
C GLY A 68 22.55 -7.31 3.16
N TRP A 69 22.08 -7.21 4.40
CA TRP A 69 22.42 -6.11 5.32
C TRP A 69 23.77 -6.42 5.97
N ASN A 70 24.67 -5.45 5.99
CA ASN A 70 25.98 -5.64 6.60
C ASN A 70 25.92 -5.37 8.11
N GLU A 71 26.57 -6.22 8.89
CA GLU A 71 26.59 -6.14 10.35
C GLU A 71 27.80 -5.34 10.85
N VAL A 72 27.56 -4.44 11.79
CA VAL A 72 28.60 -3.70 12.51
C VAL A 72 28.33 -3.82 14.01
N ILE A 73 29.21 -4.53 14.73
CA ILE A 73 29.11 -4.67 16.18
C ILE A 73 29.57 -3.36 16.83
N LEU A 74 28.62 -2.61 17.40
CA LEU A 74 28.88 -1.33 18.06
C LEU A 74 29.48 -1.52 19.45
N ALA A 75 29.01 -2.51 20.20
CA ALA A 75 29.49 -2.83 21.53
C ALA A 75 29.09 -4.27 21.93
N SER A 76 29.77 -4.83 22.94
CA SER A 76 29.39 -6.12 23.55
C SER A 76 29.15 -5.95 25.05
N LEU A 77 27.90 -6.05 25.49
CA LEU A 77 27.42 -5.63 26.81
C LEU A 77 26.79 -6.80 27.58
N TRP A 78 26.81 -6.72 28.91
CA TRP A 78 26.14 -7.71 29.76
C TRP A 78 24.69 -7.27 29.98
N PHE A 79 23.71 -8.09 29.58
CA PHE A 79 22.30 -7.80 29.83
C PHE A 79 21.87 -6.38 29.42
N PRO A 80 22.12 -5.95 28.16
CA PRO A 80 21.56 -4.71 27.64
C PRO A 80 20.03 -4.85 27.52
N VAL A 81 19.29 -3.82 27.91
CA VAL A 81 17.83 -3.83 27.86
C VAL A 81 17.33 -2.72 26.94
N PRO A 82 17.15 -1.45 27.36
CA PRO A 82 16.67 -0.44 26.44
C PRO A 82 17.80 0.30 25.73
N MET A 83 17.47 0.82 24.56
CA MET A 83 18.29 1.81 23.88
C MET A 83 17.49 3.02 23.43
N ALA A 84 18.21 4.08 23.09
CA ALA A 84 17.73 5.27 22.38
C ALA A 84 18.90 5.86 21.57
N TYR A 85 18.67 6.94 20.82
CA TYR A 85 19.72 7.61 20.07
C TYR A 85 19.51 9.14 20.06
N ALA A 86 20.60 9.89 19.93
CA ALA A 86 20.58 11.35 19.80
C ALA A 86 21.96 11.88 19.36
N ASP A 87 22.04 13.11 18.84
CA ASP A 87 23.33 13.80 18.64
C ASP A 87 23.89 14.35 19.97
N ILE A 88 24.60 13.48 20.71
CA ILE A 88 25.20 13.83 22.00
C ILE A 88 26.52 14.55 21.76
N SER A 89 27.34 14.10 20.84
CA SER A 89 28.62 14.75 20.54
C SER A 89 28.47 16.14 19.90
N GLY A 90 27.33 16.43 19.28
CA GLY A 90 27.08 17.68 18.53
C GLY A 90 27.75 17.69 17.15
N ASN A 91 28.08 16.51 16.62
CA ASN A 91 28.81 16.36 15.37
C ASN A 91 27.90 16.10 14.15
N GLY A 92 26.58 16.08 14.35
CA GLY A 92 25.57 15.82 13.31
C GLY A 92 25.24 14.35 13.10
N TYR A 93 25.85 13.43 13.87
CA TYR A 93 25.58 12.00 13.81
C TYR A 93 24.86 11.53 15.07
N ASN A 94 23.93 10.59 14.92
CA ASN A 94 23.28 10.03 16.09
C ASN A 94 24.24 9.10 16.83
N ASP A 95 24.42 9.36 18.11
CA ASP A 95 25.07 8.49 19.07
C ASP A 95 24.04 7.49 19.64
N VAL A 96 24.50 6.32 20.06
CA VAL A 96 23.64 5.27 20.64
C VAL A 96 23.68 5.36 22.15
N ILE A 97 22.54 5.32 22.82
CA ILE A 97 22.43 5.26 24.29
C ILE A 97 21.89 3.88 24.64
N VAL A 98 22.56 3.14 25.52
CA VAL A 98 22.11 1.82 25.98
C VAL A 98 22.17 1.78 27.50
N ALA A 99 21.18 1.12 28.13
CA ALA A 99 21.31 0.69 29.50
C ALA A 99 21.60 -0.81 29.58
N ASP A 100 22.64 -1.16 30.34
CA ASP A 100 23.15 -2.52 30.49
C ASP A 100 23.35 -2.89 31.97
N ARG A 101 23.92 -4.07 32.20
CA ARG A 101 24.12 -4.67 33.52
C ARG A 101 22.79 -4.78 34.27
N TYR A 102 21.70 -5.09 33.57
CA TYR A 102 20.39 -5.27 34.20
C TYR A 102 20.38 -6.47 35.16
N GLY A 103 21.04 -7.57 34.75
CA GLY A 103 20.91 -8.91 35.30
C GLY A 103 20.09 -9.81 34.37
N PRO A 104 20.03 -11.13 34.58
CA PRO A 104 19.36 -12.03 33.64
C PRO A 104 17.83 -11.98 33.73
N SER A 105 17.24 -11.55 34.85
CA SER A 105 15.78 -11.46 35.00
C SER A 105 15.35 -10.56 36.15
N MET A 106 14.04 -10.34 36.32
CA MET A 106 13.46 -9.64 37.48
C MET A 106 13.72 -10.35 38.82
N SER A 107 14.09 -11.64 38.80
CA SER A 107 14.48 -12.39 40.00
C SER A 107 15.99 -12.30 40.30
N ASP A 108 16.76 -11.67 39.42
CA ASP A 108 18.21 -11.50 39.56
C ASP A 108 18.65 -10.13 39.04
N ILE A 109 18.20 -9.09 39.73
CA ILE A 109 18.59 -7.70 39.44
C ILE A 109 19.96 -7.43 40.03
N TRP A 110 20.88 -6.96 39.21
CA TRP A 110 22.20 -6.56 39.67
C TRP A 110 22.13 -5.24 40.45
N VAL A 111 22.48 -5.29 41.74
CA VAL A 111 22.39 -4.15 42.67
C VAL A 111 23.36 -3.02 42.30
N ASP A 112 24.50 -3.35 41.70
CA ASP A 112 25.46 -2.39 41.14
C ASP A 112 25.32 -2.27 39.61
N GLY A 113 24.16 -2.68 39.08
CA GLY A 113 23.81 -2.68 37.68
C GLY A 113 22.91 -1.53 37.23
N GLY A 114 22.28 -1.69 36.07
CA GLY A 114 21.45 -0.69 35.41
C GLY A 114 22.23 0.57 35.02
N CYS A 115 23.41 0.34 34.45
CA CYS A 115 24.34 1.37 34.00
C CYS A 115 23.83 1.92 32.67
N ILE A 116 23.81 3.25 32.50
CA ILE A 116 23.44 3.93 31.27
C ILE A 116 24.70 4.54 30.66
N GLN A 117 24.96 4.21 29.40
CA GLN A 117 26.10 4.72 28.65
C GLN A 117 25.66 5.21 27.29
N TRP A 118 26.42 6.15 26.73
CA TRP A 118 26.33 6.48 25.30
C TRP A 118 27.59 6.07 24.56
N PHE A 119 27.42 5.73 23.29
CA PHE A 119 28.43 5.20 22.40
C PHE A 119 28.63 6.18 21.24
N GLU A 120 29.85 6.70 21.12
CA GLU A 120 30.17 7.81 20.23
C GLU A 120 30.20 7.38 18.76
N ASN A 121 29.36 8.02 17.94
CA ASN A 121 29.37 7.90 16.49
C ASN A 121 30.36 8.91 15.88
N THR A 122 31.45 8.42 15.32
CA THR A 122 32.47 9.29 14.69
C THR A 122 32.17 9.64 13.23
N GLY A 123 31.00 9.26 12.70
CA GLY A 123 30.59 9.49 11.31
C GLY A 123 31.13 8.49 10.30
N ASP A 124 31.84 7.44 10.75
CA ASP A 124 32.29 6.32 9.90
C ASP A 124 31.34 5.12 10.12
N PRO A 125 30.49 4.78 9.13
CA PRO A 125 29.49 3.73 9.30
C PRO A 125 30.09 2.33 9.38
N THR A 126 31.36 2.14 8.97
CA THR A 126 32.04 0.83 8.99
C THR A 126 32.74 0.53 10.31
N LYS A 127 32.94 1.56 11.14
CA LYS A 127 33.65 1.45 12.40
C LYS A 127 32.75 0.77 13.44
N GLY A 128 33.16 -0.39 13.93
CA GLY A 128 32.57 -1.03 15.12
C GLY A 128 33.26 -0.59 16.42
N GLN A 129 32.82 -1.18 17.54
CA GLN A 129 33.40 -0.96 18.88
C GLN A 129 33.50 0.52 19.25
N TRP A 130 32.34 1.18 19.30
CA TRP A 130 32.22 2.59 19.62
C TRP A 130 32.61 2.86 21.08
N GLU A 131 33.16 4.04 21.33
CA GLU A 131 33.67 4.41 22.65
C GLU A 131 32.51 4.65 23.63
N PRO A 132 32.44 3.91 24.75
CA PRO A 132 31.39 4.10 25.75
C PRO A 132 31.70 5.27 26.69
N ARG A 133 30.68 6.03 27.06
CA ARG A 133 30.76 7.10 28.07
C ARG A 133 29.59 7.01 29.04
N PHE A 134 29.90 7.12 30.33
CA PHE A 134 28.91 6.95 31.40
C PHE A 134 27.96 8.14 31.50
N ILE A 135 26.66 7.85 31.64
CA ILE A 135 25.61 8.85 31.89
C ILE A 135 25.19 8.80 33.36
N GLY A 136 24.86 7.60 33.85
CA GLY A 136 24.30 7.41 35.18
C GLY A 136 23.94 5.96 35.43
N GLN A 137 23.34 5.67 36.59
CA GLN A 137 23.02 4.31 37.01
C GLN A 137 21.80 4.27 37.92
N SER A 138 20.95 3.25 37.73
CA SER A 138 19.92 2.86 38.70
C SER A 138 19.60 1.37 38.55
N PRO A 139 19.60 0.56 39.63
CA PRO A 139 19.31 -0.87 39.55
C PRO A 139 17.99 -1.16 38.84
N GLY A 140 17.99 -2.20 38.01
CA GLY A 140 16.82 -2.64 37.24
C GLY A 140 16.37 -1.69 36.13
N MET A 141 17.25 -0.78 35.66
CA MET A 141 17.02 0.09 34.50
C MET A 141 16.48 -0.70 33.31
N HIS A 142 15.33 -0.29 32.76
CA HIS A 142 14.57 -1.14 31.82
C HIS A 142 13.99 -0.39 30.60
N ARG A 143 13.72 0.91 30.70
CA ARG A 143 13.29 1.74 29.56
C ARG A 143 13.96 3.11 29.57
N ILE A 144 14.33 3.59 28.38
CA ILE A 144 14.85 4.95 28.17
C ILE A 144 14.23 5.59 26.93
N ARG A 145 14.07 6.93 26.95
CA ARG A 145 13.75 7.75 25.78
C ARG A 145 14.46 9.09 25.86
N VAL A 146 14.68 9.68 24.69
CA VAL A 146 15.32 10.99 24.52
C VAL A 146 14.25 12.03 24.19
N GLY A 147 14.41 13.24 24.70
CA GLY A 147 13.57 14.39 24.36
C GLY A 147 13.98 15.67 25.09
N HIS A 148 13.08 16.64 25.08
CA HIS A 148 13.23 17.94 25.74
C HIS A 148 12.13 18.13 26.78
N PHE A 149 12.31 17.60 27.99
CA PHE A 149 11.22 17.45 28.94
C PHE A 149 11.02 18.62 29.90
N SER A 150 12.10 19.20 30.41
CA SER A 150 12.07 20.36 31.32
C SER A 150 12.77 21.61 30.76
N ARG A 151 13.52 21.45 29.66
CA ARG A 151 14.19 22.53 28.92
C ARG A 151 14.37 22.14 27.44
N GLN A 152 14.64 23.13 26.58
CA GLN A 152 14.78 22.93 25.12
C GLN A 152 16.19 23.15 24.59
N ASP A 153 17.08 23.75 25.39
CA ASP A 153 18.46 24.07 25.03
C ASP A 153 19.38 22.87 25.02
N ASP A 154 19.10 21.87 25.86
CA ASP A 154 19.86 20.63 25.96
C ASP A 154 18.95 19.41 25.81
N ILE A 155 19.53 18.33 25.26
CA ILE A 155 18.90 17.02 25.18
C ILE A 155 18.79 16.41 26.58
N GLN A 156 17.68 15.73 26.84
CA GLN A 156 17.44 15.01 28.09
C GLN A 156 17.04 13.56 27.83
N ILE A 157 17.32 12.70 28.82
CA ILE A 157 17.00 11.28 28.79
C ILE A 157 16.06 10.98 29.96
N VAL A 158 14.86 10.49 29.69
CA VAL A 158 14.03 9.84 30.70
C VAL A 158 14.46 8.40 30.83
N ALA A 159 14.73 7.95 32.05
CA ALA A 159 15.23 6.63 32.37
C ALA A 159 14.43 6.00 33.51
N LEU A 160 13.95 4.78 33.29
CA LEU A 160 12.94 4.11 34.10
C LEU A 160 13.36 2.66 34.40
N PRO A 161 13.65 2.33 35.67
CA PRO A 161 13.71 0.94 36.11
C PRO A 161 12.35 0.25 36.02
N VAL A 162 12.33 -1.07 35.81
CA VAL A 162 11.10 -1.85 35.97
C VAL A 162 10.85 -2.18 37.44
N ILE A 163 11.91 -2.55 38.16
CA ILE A 163 11.95 -2.78 39.62
C ILE A 163 13.33 -2.36 40.14
N THR A 164 13.50 -2.22 41.46
CA THR A 164 14.77 -1.77 42.06
C THR A 164 15.57 -2.88 42.75
N SER A 165 14.98 -4.07 42.93
CA SER A 165 15.64 -5.24 43.56
C SER A 165 14.94 -6.53 43.13
N SER A 166 15.67 -7.66 43.17
CA SER A 166 15.15 -8.97 42.80
C SER A 166 13.84 -9.32 43.51
N ASP A 167 12.87 -9.83 42.76
CA ASP A 167 11.56 -10.30 43.23
C ASP A 167 10.69 -9.25 43.96
N ASN A 168 11.08 -7.98 43.94
CA ASN A 168 10.37 -6.90 44.63
C ASN A 168 9.53 -6.08 43.65
N LEU A 169 8.29 -6.52 43.44
CA LEU A 169 7.34 -5.90 42.50
C LEU A 169 6.53 -4.74 43.11
N ASP A 170 6.59 -4.58 44.43
CA ASP A 170 5.74 -3.64 45.18
C ASP A 170 6.43 -2.31 45.49
N THR A 171 7.76 -2.28 45.46
CA THR A 171 8.53 -1.04 45.67
C THR A 171 8.43 -0.15 44.42
N PRO A 172 7.99 1.11 44.55
CA PRO A 172 8.01 2.04 43.43
C PRO A 172 9.41 2.28 42.87
N VAL A 173 9.46 2.63 41.59
CA VAL A 173 10.69 2.93 40.86
C VAL A 173 10.84 4.44 40.61
N PRO A 174 12.07 4.96 40.55
CA PRO A 174 12.29 6.35 40.21
C PRO A 174 12.07 6.62 38.72
N VAL A 175 11.39 7.73 38.42
CA VAL A 175 11.43 8.39 37.11
C VAL A 175 12.62 9.32 37.14
N ILE A 176 13.65 9.04 36.33
CA ILE A 176 14.92 9.80 36.34
C ILE A 176 15.04 10.58 35.04
N ILE A 177 15.40 11.86 35.12
CA ILE A 177 15.67 12.74 33.98
C ILE A 177 17.15 13.12 34.01
N TYR A 178 17.95 12.58 33.09
CA TYR A 178 19.34 12.99 32.90
C TYR A 178 19.42 14.13 31.89
N THR A 179 20.26 15.13 32.15
CA THR A 179 20.47 16.27 31.24
C THR A 179 21.88 16.23 30.67
N LYS A 180 21.98 16.36 29.34
CA LYS A 180 23.26 16.42 28.63
C LYS A 180 24.12 17.57 29.17
N PRO A 181 25.35 17.32 29.64
CA PRO A 181 26.26 18.38 30.05
C PRO A 181 26.81 19.09 28.81
N LYS A 182 27.30 20.32 29.00
CA LYS A 182 27.89 21.13 27.92
C LYS A 182 29.07 20.45 27.22
N ASP A 183 29.84 19.66 27.97
CA ASP A 183 30.92 18.84 27.44
C ASP A 183 30.68 17.37 27.84
N PRO A 184 29.94 16.61 27.02
CA PRO A 184 29.63 15.21 27.30
C PRO A 184 30.84 14.27 27.12
N MET A 185 31.93 14.75 26.51
CA MET A 185 33.12 13.94 26.25
C MET A 185 33.96 13.75 27.52
N SER A 186 33.98 14.77 28.38
CA SER A 186 34.76 14.79 29.63
C SER A 186 33.95 14.48 30.89
N ALA A 187 32.62 14.38 30.76
CA ALA A 187 31.72 14.21 31.89
C ALA A 187 31.88 12.85 32.59
N SER A 188 31.96 12.87 33.93
CA SER A 188 32.03 11.64 34.74
C SER A 188 30.66 11.07 35.09
N GLU A 189 29.61 11.90 35.13
CA GLU A 189 28.19 11.57 35.29
C GLU A 189 27.37 12.76 34.75
N TRP A 190 26.15 12.52 34.29
CA TRP A 190 25.22 13.58 33.90
C TRP A 190 24.43 14.11 35.10
N GLU A 191 24.03 15.38 35.06
CA GLU A 191 23.09 15.92 36.04
C GLU A 191 21.75 15.18 35.94
N LYS A 192 21.16 14.82 37.09
CA LYS A 192 19.87 14.10 37.13
C LYS A 192 18.88 14.72 38.09
N ASP A 193 17.63 14.76 37.65
CA ASP A 193 16.45 15.05 38.46
C ASP A 193 15.61 13.78 38.62
N VAL A 194 14.99 13.60 39.79
CA VAL A 194 14.07 12.48 40.06
C VAL A 194 12.70 13.06 40.40
N PRO A 195 11.87 13.42 39.40
CA PRO A 195 10.57 14.04 39.64
C PRO A 195 9.58 13.17 40.42
N PHE A 196 9.70 11.85 40.32
CA PHE A 196 8.84 10.89 41.01
C PHE A 196 9.68 9.70 41.48
N ASP A 197 9.68 9.39 42.77
CA ASP A 197 10.47 8.30 43.37
C ASP A 197 9.64 7.26 44.15
N ASN A 198 8.34 7.50 44.30
CA ASN A 198 7.47 6.77 45.22
C ASN A 198 6.09 6.43 44.64
N LEU A 199 5.90 6.58 43.33
CA LEU A 199 4.57 6.53 42.72
C LEU A 199 4.36 5.33 41.80
N PHE A 200 5.27 5.06 40.88
CA PHE A 200 5.07 4.09 39.81
C PHE A 200 5.73 2.75 40.11
N ARG A 201 5.07 1.65 39.77
CA ARG A 201 5.57 0.27 39.98
C ARG A 201 5.54 -0.51 38.68
N VAL A 202 6.57 -1.33 38.45
CA VAL A 202 6.65 -2.24 37.30
C VAL A 202 6.43 -1.47 35.98
N VAL A 203 7.25 -0.44 35.76
CA VAL A 203 7.19 0.38 34.54
C VAL A 203 7.79 -0.41 33.38
N HIS A 204 6.99 -0.67 32.36
CA HIS A 204 7.38 -1.57 31.27
C HIS A 204 7.46 -0.90 29.89
N GLU A 205 6.82 0.24 29.67
CA GLU A 205 7.00 1.03 28.45
C GLU A 205 6.88 2.52 28.72
N VAL A 206 7.57 3.30 27.89
CA VAL A 206 7.56 4.76 27.93
C VAL A 206 7.56 5.29 26.50
N VAL A 207 6.70 6.28 26.23
CA VAL A 207 6.63 6.98 24.95
C VAL A 207 6.72 8.47 25.17
N VAL A 208 7.35 9.15 24.21
CA VAL A 208 7.42 10.60 24.17
C VAL A 208 6.21 11.11 23.40
N VAL A 209 5.49 12.05 24.00
CA VAL A 209 4.33 12.71 23.40
C VAL A 209 4.71 14.16 23.13
N PRO A 210 5.02 14.53 21.87
CA PRO A 210 5.40 15.89 21.52
C PRO A 210 4.34 16.90 21.95
N SER A 211 4.77 18.09 22.35
CA SER A 211 3.83 19.18 22.66
C SER A 211 3.34 19.85 21.38
N PRO A 212 2.03 20.18 21.28
CA PRO A 212 1.51 20.94 20.16
C PRO A 212 2.27 22.27 20.02
N GLY A 213 2.82 22.54 18.83
CA GLY A 213 3.55 23.78 18.55
C GLY A 213 5.00 23.83 19.03
N GLY A 214 5.63 22.68 19.31
CA GLY A 214 7.07 22.61 19.59
C GLY A 214 7.47 23.04 21.01
N GLY A 215 6.57 22.85 21.98
CA GLY A 215 6.85 23.03 23.41
C GLY A 215 7.72 21.90 23.99
N LEU A 216 7.76 21.81 25.33
CA LEU A 216 8.44 20.70 26.01
C LEU A 216 7.74 19.37 25.76
N ASP A 217 8.52 18.32 25.55
CA ASP A 217 8.05 16.97 25.42
C ASP A 217 7.38 16.46 26.70
N ARG A 218 6.40 15.59 26.52
CA ARG A 218 5.61 14.99 27.60
C ARG A 218 5.83 13.48 27.58
N ILE A 219 5.58 12.83 28.69
CA ILE A 219 5.88 11.41 28.87
C ILE A 219 4.56 10.67 29.09
N MET A 220 4.37 9.55 28.41
CA MET A 220 3.34 8.59 28.76
C MET A 220 3.98 7.26 29.13
N LEU A 221 3.56 6.70 30.26
CA LEU A 221 4.13 5.45 30.81
C LEU A 221 3.05 4.39 31.00
N ALA A 222 3.44 3.13 30.79
CA ALA A 222 2.67 1.94 31.12
C ALA A 222 3.30 1.27 32.36
N SER A 223 2.47 1.05 33.39
CA SER A 223 2.89 0.55 34.71
C SER A 223 1.74 -0.19 35.42
N ARG A 224 1.96 -0.68 36.64
CA ARG A 224 0.89 -1.20 37.51
C ARG A 224 -0.16 -0.16 37.90
N GLU A 225 0.16 1.13 37.82
CA GLU A 225 -0.82 2.21 37.99
C GLU A 225 -1.72 2.38 36.75
N GLY A 226 -1.42 1.66 35.66
CA GLY A 226 -2.05 1.78 34.36
C GLY A 226 -1.26 2.72 33.45
N ILE A 227 -1.98 3.61 32.77
CA ILE A 227 -1.44 4.60 31.85
C ILE A 227 -1.35 5.94 32.56
N SER A 228 -0.13 6.46 32.72
CA SER A 228 0.10 7.77 33.32
C SER A 228 0.72 8.74 32.33
N PHE A 229 0.30 10.01 32.41
CA PHE A 229 0.77 11.12 31.59
C PHE A 229 1.48 12.14 32.46
N LEU A 230 2.69 12.53 32.09
CA LEU A 230 3.60 13.33 32.90
C LEU A 230 4.14 14.47 32.06
N TRP A 231 4.22 15.66 32.63
CA TRP A 231 4.74 16.83 31.93
C TRP A 231 5.40 17.81 32.90
N PHE A 232 6.33 18.60 32.37
CA PHE A 232 6.87 19.74 33.09
C PHE A 232 6.02 20.98 32.81
N ASN A 233 5.41 21.54 33.85
CA ASN A 233 4.62 22.76 33.72
C ASN A 233 5.56 23.98 33.75
N ALA A 234 5.78 24.59 32.58
CA ALA A 234 6.66 25.74 32.42
C ALA A 234 6.26 26.96 33.27
N ASN A 235 4.97 27.13 33.59
CA ASN A 235 4.48 28.25 34.39
C ASN A 235 4.81 28.06 35.88
N THR A 236 4.64 26.85 36.40
CA THR A 236 4.90 26.53 37.82
C THR A 236 6.32 26.05 38.08
N LYS A 237 7.07 25.72 37.02
CA LYS A 237 8.40 25.09 37.04
C LYS A 237 8.41 23.80 37.85
N LYS A 238 7.35 23.00 37.73
CA LYS A 238 7.19 21.73 38.45
C LYS A 238 6.71 20.65 37.51
N TRP A 239 7.09 19.42 37.83
CA TRP A 239 6.51 18.23 37.24
C TRP A 239 5.11 18.00 37.77
N ASP A 240 4.23 17.57 36.87
CA ASP A 240 2.84 17.23 37.16
C ASP A 240 2.50 15.92 36.43
N TYR A 241 1.44 15.25 36.87
CA TYR A 241 1.02 13.98 36.30
C TYR A 241 -0.48 13.74 36.41
N LYS A 242 -0.98 12.86 35.54
CA LYS A 242 -2.36 12.34 35.59
C LYS A 242 -2.38 10.87 35.19
N ILE A 243 -3.05 10.03 35.99
CA ILE A 243 -3.39 8.67 35.58
C ILE A 243 -4.59 8.76 34.63
N LEU A 244 -4.40 8.40 33.37
CA LEU A 244 -5.44 8.47 32.32
C LEU A 244 -6.36 7.24 32.35
N GLY A 245 -5.83 6.10 32.76
CA GLY A 245 -6.59 4.86 32.90
C GLY A 245 -5.82 3.85 33.74
N THR A 246 -6.53 3.00 34.48
CA THR A 246 -5.91 2.08 35.46
C THR A 246 -5.51 0.72 34.90
N GLY A 247 -5.69 0.49 33.59
CA GLY A 247 -5.39 -0.80 32.94
C GLY A 247 -6.22 -1.98 33.46
N LEU A 248 -5.64 -3.17 33.38
CA LEU A 248 -6.19 -4.41 33.92
C LEU A 248 -6.34 -4.29 35.45
N PRO A 249 -7.50 -4.63 36.03
CA PRO A 249 -7.65 -4.65 37.49
C PRO A 249 -6.77 -5.70 38.16
N ALA A 250 -6.34 -5.43 39.40
CA ALA A 250 -5.60 -6.40 40.20
C ALA A 250 -6.42 -7.66 40.49
N ILE A 251 -5.83 -8.83 40.22
CA ILE A 251 -6.42 -10.14 40.50
C ILE A 251 -5.66 -10.78 41.68
N PRO A 252 -6.33 -11.28 42.73
CA PRO A 252 -5.64 -11.92 43.85
C PRO A 252 -4.73 -13.06 43.40
N GLY A 253 -3.45 -12.99 43.79
CA GLY A 253 -2.44 -13.99 43.45
C GLY A 253 -1.69 -13.73 42.14
N ASP A 254 -2.15 -12.78 41.32
CA ASP A 254 -1.43 -12.30 40.14
C ASP A 254 -0.71 -10.98 40.47
N PRO A 255 0.63 -10.93 40.40
CA PRO A 255 1.35 -9.70 40.68
C PRO A 255 1.24 -8.67 39.56
N TYR A 256 0.77 -9.04 38.36
CA TYR A 256 0.74 -8.17 37.19
C TYR A 256 -0.68 -7.66 36.92
N TRP A 257 -0.83 -6.33 36.98
CA TRP A 257 -2.04 -5.61 36.60
C TRP A 257 -1.64 -4.26 36.01
N GLY A 258 -2.60 -3.42 35.63
CA GLY A 258 -2.34 -2.15 34.98
C GLY A 258 -2.03 -2.35 33.50
N SER A 259 -0.96 -1.74 33.00
CA SER A 259 -0.59 -1.76 31.59
C SER A 259 0.88 -2.12 31.40
N GLY A 260 1.17 -2.95 30.40
CA GLY A 260 2.52 -3.37 30.04
C GLY A 260 3.14 -2.55 28.89
N SER A 261 2.33 -2.09 27.94
CA SER A 261 2.79 -1.22 26.86
C SER A 261 1.75 -0.15 26.57
N VAL A 262 2.21 0.99 26.07
CA VAL A 262 1.33 2.10 25.67
C VAL A 262 1.85 2.77 24.41
N SER A 263 0.94 3.23 23.56
CA SER A 263 1.24 4.12 22.45
C SER A 263 0.07 5.07 22.19
N VAL A 264 0.35 6.23 21.59
CA VAL A 264 -0.64 7.29 21.35
C VAL A 264 -0.97 7.35 19.86
N GLY A 265 -2.25 7.23 19.52
CA GLY A 265 -2.73 7.24 18.15
C GLY A 265 -3.18 8.63 17.71
N LYS A 266 -2.63 9.07 16.58
CA LYS A 266 -3.02 10.29 15.87
C LYS A 266 -4.23 10.03 14.97
N VAL A 267 -5.14 11.00 14.90
CA VAL A 267 -6.23 11.04 13.92
C VAL A 267 -6.27 12.44 13.33
N HIS A 268 -5.78 12.58 12.09
CA HIS A 268 -5.64 13.85 11.39
C HIS A 268 -4.85 14.88 12.23
N ASP A 269 -5.48 15.95 12.69
CA ASP A 269 -4.82 17.03 13.46
C ASP A 269 -4.78 16.76 14.99
N ASP A 270 -5.36 15.65 15.44
CA ASP A 270 -5.38 15.26 16.84
C ASP A 270 -4.29 14.22 17.12
N CYS A 271 -3.15 14.65 17.64
CA CYS A 271 -1.99 13.81 17.96
C CYS A 271 -2.21 12.86 19.16
N ALA A 272 -3.35 12.96 19.84
CA ALA A 272 -3.74 12.08 20.94
C ALA A 272 -5.26 11.84 20.88
N ALA A 273 -5.70 11.23 19.80
CA ALA A 273 -7.10 10.92 19.56
C ALA A 273 -7.55 9.66 20.30
N TYR A 274 -6.68 8.65 20.36
CA TYR A 274 -6.85 7.45 21.16
C TYR A 274 -5.51 6.99 21.76
N ILE A 275 -5.56 6.10 22.75
CA ILE A 275 -4.36 5.49 23.35
C ILE A 275 -4.50 3.98 23.24
N ALA A 276 -3.56 3.32 22.57
CA ALA A 276 -3.48 1.87 22.50
C ALA A 276 -2.65 1.33 23.67
N SER A 277 -3.03 0.16 24.19
CA SER A 277 -2.36 -0.46 25.33
C SER A 277 -2.39 -1.98 25.24
N SER A 278 -1.35 -2.62 25.80
CA SER A 278 -1.38 -4.03 26.15
C SER A 278 -1.37 -4.18 27.66
N GLU A 279 -2.14 -5.13 28.19
CA GLU A 279 -2.36 -5.24 29.63
C GLU A 279 -2.25 -6.69 30.14
N ALA A 280 -1.52 -6.97 31.24
CA ALA A 280 -0.58 -6.12 31.98
C ALA A 280 0.85 -6.22 31.40
N MET A 281 1.90 -6.15 32.25
CA MET A 281 3.29 -6.46 31.84
C MET A 281 3.34 -7.86 31.20
N HIS A 282 3.87 -7.95 29.98
CA HIS A 282 3.84 -9.16 29.16
C HIS A 282 2.42 -9.78 29.13
N GLY A 283 1.42 -8.95 28.86
CA GLY A 283 0.02 -9.29 29.06
C GLY A 283 -0.62 -10.11 27.94
N HIS A 284 -1.94 -10.32 28.09
CA HIS A 284 -2.78 -11.03 27.14
C HIS A 284 -4.02 -10.22 26.74
N PHE A 285 -4.18 -8.98 27.22
CA PHE A 285 -5.24 -8.09 26.75
C PHE A 285 -4.67 -7.04 25.80
N VAL A 286 -5.43 -6.76 24.74
CA VAL A 286 -5.29 -5.54 23.93
C VAL A 286 -6.45 -4.62 24.28
N SER A 287 -6.14 -3.38 24.64
CA SER A 287 -7.13 -2.38 24.99
C SER A 287 -6.85 -1.05 24.29
N VAL A 288 -7.90 -0.24 24.16
CA VAL A 288 -7.82 1.14 23.70
C VAL A 288 -8.55 2.05 24.66
N TYR A 289 -8.05 3.27 24.79
CA TYR A 289 -8.68 4.33 25.54
C TYR A 289 -9.14 5.40 24.58
N VAL A 290 -10.43 5.71 24.65
CA VAL A 290 -11.08 6.69 23.77
C VAL A 290 -11.62 7.83 24.64
N LYS A 291 -11.44 9.06 24.16
CA LYS A 291 -12.00 10.25 24.80
C LYS A 291 -13.41 10.59 24.29
N ASP A 292 -14.15 11.37 25.06
CA ASP A 292 -15.49 11.82 24.66
C ASP A 292 -15.49 12.59 23.32
N GLU A 293 -16.58 12.48 22.55
CA GLU A 293 -16.68 13.03 21.19
C GLU A 293 -16.40 14.54 21.10
N ASN A 294 -16.76 15.30 22.13
CA ASN A 294 -16.58 16.75 22.17
C ASN A 294 -15.29 17.20 22.89
N ALA A 295 -14.41 16.25 23.21
CA ALA A 295 -13.15 16.55 23.86
C ALA A 295 -12.24 17.36 22.93
N ALA A 296 -11.52 18.32 23.49
CA ALA A 296 -10.57 19.11 22.72
C ALA A 296 -9.44 18.20 22.16
N PRO A 297 -8.98 18.44 20.91
CA PRO A 297 -7.83 17.73 20.37
C PRO A 297 -6.57 18.08 21.16
N ASN A 298 -5.59 17.19 21.18
CA ASN A 298 -4.25 17.46 21.70
C ASN A 298 -4.13 17.77 23.22
N GLN A 299 -5.19 17.56 24.01
CA GLN A 299 -5.24 17.82 25.46
C GLN A 299 -5.46 16.53 26.28
N PRO A 300 -4.54 15.55 26.26
CA PRO A 300 -4.76 14.25 26.90
C PRO A 300 -4.99 14.32 28.41
N ALA A 301 -4.46 15.34 29.10
CA ALA A 301 -4.62 15.53 30.53
C ALA A 301 -5.98 16.13 30.93
N ASP A 302 -6.69 16.82 30.04
CA ASP A 302 -7.93 17.55 30.38
C ASP A 302 -9.19 16.78 30.00
N VAL A 303 -9.03 15.58 29.44
CA VAL A 303 -10.13 14.76 28.94
C VAL A 303 -10.34 13.54 29.82
N GLN A 304 -11.56 13.00 29.75
CA GLN A 304 -11.89 11.70 30.32
C GLN A 304 -11.65 10.61 29.27
N TRP A 305 -11.02 9.53 29.69
CA TRP A 305 -10.70 8.38 28.85
C TRP A 305 -11.52 7.17 29.27
N THR A 306 -12.10 6.47 28.31
CA THR A 306 -12.87 5.24 28.52
C THR A 306 -12.11 4.05 27.96
N ARG A 307 -11.88 3.03 28.79
CA ARG A 307 -11.20 1.78 28.42
C ARG A 307 -12.14 0.85 27.66
N HIS A 308 -11.71 0.38 26.51
CA HIS A 308 -12.35 -0.69 25.74
C HIS A 308 -11.37 -1.85 25.57
N VAL A 309 -11.78 -3.06 25.94
CA VAL A 309 -11.02 -4.28 25.63
C VAL A 309 -11.38 -4.70 24.21
N LEU A 310 -10.36 -4.93 23.39
CA LEU A 310 -10.53 -5.39 22.01
C LEU A 310 -10.36 -6.90 21.90
N ASP A 311 -9.31 -7.44 22.53
CA ASP A 311 -9.00 -8.87 22.51
C ASP A 311 -8.44 -9.33 23.85
N GLU A 312 -8.63 -10.63 24.11
CA GLU A 312 -8.08 -11.39 25.23
C GLU A 312 -7.47 -12.67 24.66
N TYR A 313 -6.18 -12.89 24.92
CA TYR A 313 -5.41 -14.07 24.51
C TYR A 313 -5.21 -15.01 25.69
N THR A 314 -4.68 -16.20 25.43
CA THR A 314 -4.54 -17.23 26.46
C THR A 314 -3.35 -16.93 27.37
N ILE A 315 -3.51 -17.15 28.66
CA ILE A 315 -2.38 -17.27 29.59
C ILE A 315 -1.88 -18.72 29.54
N PRO A 316 -0.57 -18.98 29.35
CA PRO A 316 0.00 -20.31 29.45
C PRO A 316 -0.29 -20.94 30.83
N ASN A 317 -0.51 -22.26 30.88
CA ASN A 317 -0.91 -23.00 32.08
C ASN A 317 0.08 -22.94 33.27
N ASN A 318 1.27 -22.36 33.10
CA ASN A 318 2.38 -22.38 34.04
C ASN A 318 2.98 -21.00 34.38
N GLY A 319 2.32 -19.89 34.03
CA GLY A 319 2.81 -18.54 34.34
C GLY A 319 1.71 -17.47 34.42
N PHE A 320 2.11 -16.23 34.75
CA PHE A 320 1.23 -15.04 34.79
C PHE A 320 1.37 -14.16 33.54
N PHE A 321 2.17 -14.58 32.56
CA PHE A 321 2.52 -13.78 31.39
C PHE A 321 1.83 -14.31 30.14
N GLY A 322 1.23 -13.42 29.36
CA GLY A 322 0.72 -13.66 28.03
C GLY A 322 1.72 -13.36 26.90
N PRO A 323 1.24 -13.35 25.64
CA PRO A 323 2.08 -13.28 24.45
C PRO A 323 2.44 -11.86 23.99
N ILE A 324 1.95 -10.80 24.63
CA ILE A 324 2.10 -9.42 24.10
C ILE A 324 3.25 -8.69 24.77
N HIS A 325 4.19 -8.13 23.99
CA HIS A 325 5.31 -7.34 24.54
C HIS A 325 5.16 -5.83 24.32
N GLN A 326 4.68 -5.40 23.15
CA GLN A 326 4.67 -4.00 22.76
C GLN A 326 3.44 -3.64 21.91
N VAL A 327 2.99 -2.39 22.03
CA VAL A 327 2.10 -1.73 21.05
C VAL A 327 2.76 -0.47 20.48
N VAL A 328 2.54 -0.18 19.20
CA VAL A 328 3.07 1.00 18.50
C VAL A 328 1.99 1.58 17.59
N CYS A 329 1.70 2.88 17.71
CA CYS A 329 0.76 3.58 16.83
C CYS A 329 1.50 4.18 15.64
N VAL A 330 0.93 4.01 14.44
CA VAL A 330 1.50 4.52 13.20
C VAL A 330 0.47 4.45 12.06
N ASP A 331 0.46 5.46 11.21
CA ASP A 331 -0.32 5.54 9.96
C ASP A 331 0.29 4.63 8.87
N VAL A 332 -0.05 3.34 8.90
CA VAL A 332 0.55 2.36 7.98
C VAL A 332 -0.01 2.47 6.57
N ASP A 333 -1.25 2.94 6.38
CA ASP A 333 -1.84 3.04 5.04
C ASP A 333 -1.90 4.46 4.47
N GLY A 334 -1.49 5.48 5.22
CA GLY A 334 -1.28 6.84 4.77
C GLY A 334 -2.57 7.66 4.66
N ASP A 335 -3.63 7.29 5.38
CA ASP A 335 -4.91 8.00 5.38
C ASP A 335 -4.99 9.13 6.42
N GLY A 336 -3.91 9.33 7.17
CA GLY A 336 -3.80 10.32 8.24
C GLY A 336 -4.37 9.85 9.58
N VAL A 337 -4.74 8.57 9.70
CA VAL A 337 -5.20 7.92 10.92
C VAL A 337 -4.17 6.86 11.31
N ASP A 338 -3.63 6.97 12.52
CA ASP A 338 -2.75 5.91 13.02
C ASP A 338 -3.56 4.62 13.22
N GLU A 339 -3.10 3.54 12.60
CA GLU A 339 -3.32 2.20 13.11
C GLU A 339 -2.48 1.98 14.38
N PHE A 340 -2.65 0.83 15.03
CA PHE A 340 -1.64 0.35 15.96
C PHE A 340 -1.25 -1.10 15.71
N LEU A 341 0.05 -1.35 15.85
CA LEU A 341 0.70 -2.64 15.75
C LEU A 341 0.84 -3.26 17.14
N VAL A 342 0.63 -4.57 17.24
CA VAL A 342 0.83 -5.35 18.46
C VAL A 342 1.91 -6.41 18.20
N ALA A 343 3.01 -6.32 18.95
CA ALA A 343 4.12 -7.26 18.89
C ALA A 343 3.82 -8.48 19.76
N MET A 344 3.55 -9.61 19.11
CA MET A 344 3.26 -10.89 19.73
C MET A 344 4.53 -11.75 19.77
N MET A 345 5.01 -12.02 20.97
CA MET A 345 6.21 -12.80 21.26
C MET A 345 6.10 -14.23 20.73
N GLY A 346 4.92 -14.83 20.84
CA GLY A 346 4.69 -16.26 20.71
C GLY A 346 4.17 -16.85 22.02
N SER A 347 3.84 -18.14 21.97
CA SER A 347 3.31 -18.85 23.13
C SER A 347 3.77 -20.30 23.18
N ASN A 348 3.56 -20.93 24.33
CA ASN A 348 3.82 -22.34 24.56
C ASN A 348 2.57 -22.99 25.20
N PRO A 349 1.83 -23.88 24.50
CA PRO A 349 2.13 -24.40 23.16
C PRO A 349 2.07 -23.33 22.06
N PRO A 350 2.77 -23.51 20.92
CA PRO A 350 2.79 -22.53 19.83
C PRO A 350 1.39 -22.21 19.29
N SER A 351 1.09 -20.92 19.15
CA SER A 351 -0.14 -20.41 18.52
C SER A 351 0.16 -19.33 17.49
N TRP A 352 -0.46 -19.46 16.31
CA TRP A 352 -0.36 -18.46 15.25
C TRP A 352 -1.05 -17.14 15.65
N GLU A 353 -2.12 -17.21 16.45
CA GLU A 353 -2.83 -16.02 16.94
C GLU A 353 -1.96 -15.21 17.89
N GLU A 354 -1.05 -15.89 18.60
CA GLU A 354 -0.22 -15.35 19.67
C GLU A 354 1.24 -15.12 19.23
N THR A 355 1.55 -15.22 17.93
CA THR A 355 2.91 -15.04 17.37
C THR A 355 2.90 -14.05 16.21
N GLY A 356 3.83 -13.08 16.19
CA GLY A 356 4.01 -12.12 15.10
C GLY A 356 3.35 -10.76 15.29
N VAL A 357 2.82 -10.15 14.24
CA VAL A 357 2.32 -8.76 14.29
C VAL A 357 0.85 -8.70 13.90
N TRP A 358 0.04 -8.22 14.83
CA TRP A 358 -1.33 -7.78 14.53
C TRP A 358 -1.34 -6.28 14.28
N CYS A 359 -2.21 -5.83 13.39
CA CYS A 359 -2.48 -4.43 13.18
C CYS A 359 -3.98 -4.17 13.33
N TYR A 360 -4.30 -3.06 13.98
CA TYR A 360 -5.66 -2.66 14.30
C TYR A 360 -5.95 -1.31 13.66
N LYS A 361 -7.01 -1.25 12.85
CA LYS A 361 -7.48 -0.01 12.22
C LYS A 361 -8.77 0.47 12.87
N PRO A 362 -8.86 1.73 13.33
CA PRO A 362 -10.10 2.26 13.86
C PRO A 362 -11.22 2.27 12.80
N VAL A 363 -12.40 1.79 13.17
CA VAL A 363 -13.60 1.78 12.31
C VAL A 363 -14.66 2.74 12.85
N ASP A 364 -14.87 2.72 14.16
CA ASP A 364 -15.71 3.69 14.89
C ASP A 364 -15.02 3.99 16.21
N LEU A 365 -14.11 4.97 16.18
CA LEU A 365 -13.34 5.38 17.36
C LEU A 365 -14.24 5.71 18.54
N LYS A 366 -15.38 6.37 18.31
CA LYS A 366 -16.31 6.79 19.37
C LYS A 366 -16.82 5.62 20.20
N LYS A 367 -16.97 4.46 19.57
CA LYS A 367 -17.44 3.22 20.21
C LYS A 367 -16.30 2.28 20.59
N GLY A 368 -15.05 2.67 20.36
CA GLY A 368 -13.88 1.81 20.53
C GLY A 368 -13.90 0.60 19.59
N VAL A 369 -14.45 0.74 18.37
CA VAL A 369 -14.53 -0.36 17.41
C VAL A 369 -13.36 -0.29 16.44
N PHE A 370 -12.59 -1.37 16.41
CA PHE A 370 -11.43 -1.54 15.56
C PHE A 370 -11.58 -2.82 14.73
N SER A 371 -11.04 -2.80 13.52
CA SER A 371 -10.80 -4.00 12.71
C SER A 371 -9.38 -4.49 12.98
N LYS A 372 -9.16 -5.81 12.86
CA LYS A 372 -7.90 -6.48 13.18
C LYS A 372 -7.47 -7.35 12.01
N PHE A 373 -6.20 -7.31 11.65
CA PHE A 373 -5.62 -8.10 10.56
C PHE A 373 -4.14 -8.40 10.84
N LYS A 374 -3.69 -9.56 10.35
CA LYS A 374 -2.35 -10.08 10.61
C LYS A 374 -1.37 -9.54 9.56
N LEU A 375 -0.24 -8.99 10.00
CA LEU A 375 0.81 -8.48 9.11
C LEU A 375 2.05 -9.38 9.06
N GLY A 376 2.26 -10.22 10.07
CA GLY A 376 3.39 -11.16 10.10
C GLY A 376 3.16 -12.29 11.09
N ASP A 377 3.72 -13.47 10.78
CA ASP A 377 3.49 -14.72 11.53
C ASP A 377 4.73 -15.22 12.30
N VAL A 378 5.84 -14.50 12.20
CA VAL A 378 7.09 -14.80 12.92
C VAL A 378 7.15 -13.94 14.17
N SER A 379 7.61 -14.51 15.30
CA SER A 379 7.73 -13.83 16.60
C SER A 379 8.21 -12.38 16.49
N ALA A 380 7.52 -11.50 17.19
CA ALA A 380 7.89 -10.10 17.33
C ALA A 380 7.92 -9.74 18.81
N GLY A 381 9.12 -9.58 19.36
CA GLY A 381 9.33 -8.98 20.67
C GLY A 381 9.19 -7.46 20.61
N ARG A 382 9.68 -6.83 19.55
CA ARG A 382 9.62 -5.37 19.41
C ARG A 382 9.46 -5.00 17.93
N VAL A 383 8.83 -3.86 17.67
CA VAL A 383 8.55 -3.33 16.34
C VAL A 383 9.19 -1.95 16.20
N ALA A 384 9.96 -1.75 15.13
CA ALA A 384 10.50 -0.47 14.71
C ALA A 384 9.86 -0.05 13.38
N VAL A 385 9.39 1.19 13.27
CA VAL A 385 8.68 1.67 12.07
C VAL A 385 9.39 2.87 11.47
N ALA A 386 9.73 2.80 10.18
CA ALA A 386 10.44 3.86 9.47
C ALA A 386 10.21 3.79 7.95
N ASN A 387 10.60 4.86 7.27
CA ASN A 387 10.77 4.84 5.82
C ASN A 387 12.10 4.13 5.48
N PHE A 388 12.15 2.79 5.56
CA PHE A 388 13.39 2.04 5.32
C PHE A 388 13.83 2.05 3.85
N ARG A 389 12.95 2.40 2.90
CA ARG A 389 13.26 2.36 1.45
C ARG A 389 12.83 3.60 0.69
N THR A 390 11.68 4.18 1.04
CA THR A 390 11.04 5.25 0.28
C THR A 390 10.38 6.22 1.24
N PRO A 391 10.42 7.54 0.98
CA PRO A 391 9.79 8.53 1.86
C PRO A 391 8.25 8.49 1.83
N LYS A 392 7.66 7.70 0.94
CA LYS A 392 6.22 7.66 0.72
C LYS A 392 5.50 6.54 1.47
N MET A 393 6.22 5.52 1.94
CA MET A 393 5.62 4.34 2.58
C MET A 393 6.41 3.92 3.79
N LEU A 394 5.70 3.68 4.88
CA LEU A 394 6.27 3.15 6.10
C LEU A 394 6.41 1.63 6.01
N ASP A 395 7.62 1.17 6.23
CA ASP A 395 7.97 -0.22 6.45
C ASP A 395 8.07 -0.46 7.97
N PHE A 396 7.99 -1.70 8.42
CA PHE A 396 8.28 -2.02 9.82
C PHE A 396 9.27 -3.18 9.92
N ALA A 397 10.10 -3.16 10.96
CA ALA A 397 11.06 -4.20 11.27
C ALA A 397 10.74 -4.84 12.62
N THR A 398 11.00 -6.12 12.77
CA THR A 398 10.78 -6.87 14.01
C THR A 398 12.00 -7.70 14.37
N ILE A 399 12.18 -7.92 15.67
CA ILE A 399 13.06 -8.97 16.19
C ILE A 399 12.23 -10.02 16.92
N SER A 400 12.56 -11.30 16.78
CA SER A 400 11.94 -12.36 17.58
C SER A 400 12.19 -12.16 19.06
N TYR A 401 11.20 -12.49 19.89
CA TYR A 401 11.38 -12.53 21.33
C TYR A 401 11.98 -13.88 21.71
N SER A 402 13.25 -13.89 22.10
CA SER A 402 13.93 -15.08 22.58
C SER A 402 14.83 -14.70 23.74
N VAL A 403 14.36 -14.96 24.96
CA VAL A 403 15.07 -14.66 26.21
C VAL A 403 15.20 -15.96 27.00
N PRO A 404 16.42 -16.49 27.15
CA PRO A 404 16.67 -17.74 27.87
C PRO A 404 16.08 -17.73 29.29
N GLY A 405 15.38 -18.81 29.65
CA GLY A 405 14.76 -18.95 30.97
C GLY A 405 13.45 -18.16 31.15
N TYR A 406 12.97 -17.47 30.10
CA TYR A 406 11.67 -16.81 30.08
C TYR A 406 10.76 -17.36 28.95
N PHE A 407 11.03 -16.98 27.70
CA PHE A 407 10.36 -17.50 26.50
C PHE A 407 11.35 -17.44 25.35
N GLU A 408 11.52 -18.56 24.65
CA GLU A 408 12.50 -18.73 23.59
C GLU A 408 11.79 -19.06 22.28
N SER A 409 11.62 -18.07 21.41
CA SER A 409 11.10 -18.31 20.07
C SER A 409 12.07 -19.18 19.27
N PRO A 410 11.59 -20.20 18.54
CA PRO A 410 12.47 -21.03 17.74
C PRO A 410 13.06 -20.24 16.58
N SER A 411 14.39 -20.35 16.38
CA SER A 411 15.13 -19.69 15.29
C SER A 411 14.90 -18.17 15.26
N PRO A 412 15.39 -17.42 16.28
CA PRO A 412 15.17 -15.98 16.35
C PRO A 412 15.71 -15.24 15.13
N GLN A 413 14.97 -14.24 14.64
CA GLN A 413 15.29 -13.50 13.42
C GLN A 413 15.05 -12.00 13.57
N VAL A 414 15.77 -11.22 12.76
CA VAL A 414 15.42 -9.84 12.42
C VAL A 414 14.77 -9.83 11.04
N LEU A 415 13.56 -9.28 10.96
CA LEU A 415 12.76 -9.21 9.73
C LEU A 415 12.45 -7.76 9.40
N LEU A 416 12.53 -7.41 8.11
CA LEU A 416 11.92 -6.21 7.54
C LEU A 416 10.65 -6.61 6.80
N TYR A 417 9.56 -5.93 7.09
CA TYR A 417 8.29 -6.06 6.39
C TYR A 417 8.14 -4.87 5.45
N GLU A 418 8.42 -5.12 4.17
CA GLU A 418 8.44 -4.11 3.12
C GLU A 418 7.02 -3.84 2.61
N ALA A 419 6.52 -2.62 2.82
CA ALA A 419 5.25 -2.13 2.30
C ALA A 419 5.29 -2.04 0.76
N ALA A 420 4.39 -2.76 0.11
CA ALA A 420 4.36 -2.84 -1.33
C ALA A 420 2.93 -3.11 -1.81
N PRO A 421 2.29 -2.14 -2.48
CA PRO A 421 1.02 -2.36 -3.15
C PRO A 421 1.08 -3.52 -4.16
N ILE A 422 2.07 -3.53 -5.06
CA ILE A 422 2.17 -4.55 -6.12
C ILE A 422 2.98 -5.75 -5.66
N SER A 423 2.42 -6.95 -5.88
CA SER A 423 3.12 -8.23 -5.68
C SER A 423 3.25 -9.01 -6.99
N ALA A 424 4.24 -9.88 -7.07
CA ALA A 424 4.48 -10.73 -8.22
C ALA A 424 4.85 -12.15 -7.77
N GLU A 425 4.23 -13.14 -8.38
CA GLU A 425 4.55 -14.56 -8.19
C GLU A 425 4.88 -15.21 -9.54
N LYS A 426 5.87 -16.10 -9.51
CA LYS A 426 6.17 -16.95 -10.65
C LYS A 426 5.06 -17.99 -10.77
N ILE A 427 4.41 -18.04 -11.93
CA ILE A 427 3.63 -19.21 -12.34
C ILE A 427 4.54 -20.06 -13.27
N ASP A 428 4.05 -20.73 -14.31
CA ASP A 428 4.90 -21.61 -15.11
C ASP A 428 6.07 -20.88 -15.83
N ASP A 429 5.83 -20.42 -17.05
CA ASP A 429 6.77 -19.60 -17.84
C ASP A 429 6.39 -18.11 -17.81
N GLU A 430 5.45 -17.75 -16.93
CA GLU A 430 4.84 -16.43 -16.83
C GLU A 430 4.85 -15.89 -15.39
N ILE A 431 4.48 -14.62 -15.24
CA ILE A 431 4.34 -13.94 -13.95
C ILE A 431 2.89 -13.59 -13.69
N MET A 432 2.45 -13.76 -12.45
CA MET A 432 1.19 -13.23 -11.95
C MET A 432 1.45 -12.00 -11.08
N PHE A 433 1.08 -10.84 -11.57
CA PHE A 433 0.98 -9.62 -10.79
C PHE A 433 -0.35 -9.57 -10.03
N ARG A 434 -0.29 -9.19 -8.75
CA ARG A 434 -1.45 -8.81 -7.97
C ARG A 434 -1.34 -7.35 -7.58
N VAL A 435 -2.34 -6.57 -7.97
CA VAL A 435 -2.41 -5.11 -7.83
C VAL A 435 -3.63 -4.76 -6.99
N PRO A 436 -3.55 -3.84 -6.02
CA PRO A 436 -4.72 -3.43 -5.25
C PRO A 436 -5.67 -2.60 -6.12
N ARG A 437 -6.91 -2.47 -5.69
CA ARG A 437 -7.82 -1.50 -6.31
C ARG A 437 -7.26 -0.10 -6.05
N PRO A 438 -7.15 0.78 -7.06
CA PRO A 438 -6.51 2.08 -6.86
C PRO A 438 -7.15 2.91 -5.74
N ASN A 439 -8.47 2.80 -5.55
CA ASN A 439 -9.22 3.49 -4.50
C ASN A 439 -9.02 2.93 -3.08
N THR A 440 -8.21 1.88 -2.90
CA THR A 440 -7.89 1.26 -1.60
C THR A 440 -6.47 1.56 -1.12
N ILE A 441 -5.71 2.36 -1.87
CA ILE A 441 -4.36 2.80 -1.53
C ILE A 441 -4.31 4.33 -1.50
N HIS A 442 -3.31 4.87 -0.80
CA HIS A 442 -3.06 6.32 -0.71
C HIS A 442 -1.71 6.72 -1.34
N VAL A 443 -0.90 5.73 -1.73
CA VAL A 443 0.43 5.93 -2.29
C VAL A 443 0.57 5.14 -3.58
N ALA A 444 1.19 5.75 -4.60
CA ALA A 444 1.47 5.07 -5.86
C ALA A 444 2.62 4.06 -5.71
N ASP A 445 2.54 2.96 -6.47
CA ASP A 445 3.61 1.97 -6.56
C ASP A 445 3.92 1.64 -8.02
N GLU A 446 5.17 1.25 -8.26
CA GLU A 446 5.74 1.00 -9.57
C GLU A 446 6.67 -0.22 -9.54
N VAL A 447 6.55 -1.06 -10.57
CA VAL A 447 7.43 -2.21 -10.79
C VAL A 447 7.93 -2.21 -12.23
N GLU A 448 9.20 -1.85 -12.44
CA GLU A 448 9.89 -2.21 -13.69
C GLU A 448 9.99 -3.74 -13.76
N PHE A 449 9.60 -4.36 -14.88
CA PHE A 449 9.57 -5.82 -14.99
C PHE A 449 10.23 -6.39 -16.25
N LEU A 450 10.21 -5.66 -17.37
CA LEU A 450 10.78 -6.15 -18.63
C LEU A 450 11.49 -5.03 -19.39
N ASP A 451 12.76 -5.23 -19.73
CA ASP A 451 13.51 -4.40 -20.66
C ASP A 451 13.54 -5.07 -22.04
N VAL A 452 12.91 -4.47 -23.04
CA VAL A 452 12.74 -5.06 -24.38
C VAL A 452 12.57 -3.97 -25.45
N ALA A 453 13.16 -4.20 -26.62
CA ALA A 453 13.00 -3.34 -27.80
C ALA A 453 13.31 -1.84 -27.55
N GLY A 454 14.37 -1.56 -26.79
CA GLY A 454 14.77 -0.21 -26.42
C GLY A 454 13.81 0.48 -25.44
N ARG A 455 12.98 -0.29 -24.72
CA ARG A 455 12.02 0.21 -23.73
C ARG A 455 12.04 -0.60 -22.43
N LYS A 456 11.83 0.08 -21.30
CA LYS A 456 11.51 -0.58 -20.02
C LYS A 456 10.02 -0.51 -19.78
N LEU A 457 9.39 -1.64 -19.54
CA LEU A 457 7.98 -1.74 -19.16
C LEU A 457 7.89 -1.75 -17.64
N ALA A 458 7.05 -0.87 -17.09
CA ALA A 458 6.76 -0.80 -15.68
C ALA A 458 5.26 -0.85 -15.41
N LEU A 459 4.83 -1.70 -14.47
CA LEU A 459 3.45 -1.74 -13.99
C LEU A 459 3.28 -0.71 -12.88
N VAL A 460 2.30 0.17 -13.01
CA VAL A 460 2.07 1.28 -12.08
C VAL A 460 0.63 1.26 -11.59
N VAL A 461 0.44 1.47 -10.28
CA VAL A 461 -0.86 1.77 -9.66
C VAL A 461 -0.80 3.15 -9.00
N VAL A 462 -1.80 3.99 -9.29
CA VAL A 462 -1.88 5.37 -8.79
C VAL A 462 -3.24 5.60 -8.12
N PRO A 463 -3.27 6.10 -6.86
CA PRO A 463 -4.50 6.35 -6.14
C PRO A 463 -5.40 7.42 -6.79
N PRO A 464 -6.67 7.55 -6.36
CA PRO A 464 -7.56 8.60 -6.83
C PRO A 464 -6.99 10.00 -6.68
N ARG A 465 -7.35 10.88 -7.62
CA ARG A 465 -7.10 12.33 -7.59
C ARG A 465 -5.64 12.68 -7.30
N SER A 466 -4.72 11.87 -7.80
CA SER A 466 -3.30 11.95 -7.48
C SER A 466 -2.50 12.29 -8.73
N GLN A 467 -1.41 13.02 -8.52
CA GLN A 467 -0.41 13.33 -9.52
C GLN A 467 0.69 12.26 -9.50
N TYR A 468 1.15 11.86 -10.67
CA TYR A 468 2.25 10.92 -10.83
C TYR A 468 3.28 11.49 -11.82
N PRO A 469 4.58 11.54 -11.46
CA PRO A 469 5.62 12.13 -12.28
C PRO A 469 5.96 11.22 -13.47
N VAL A 470 6.25 11.84 -14.62
CA VAL A 470 6.63 11.14 -15.87
C VAL A 470 7.64 11.98 -16.66
N GLN A 471 8.29 11.40 -17.67
CA GLN A 471 9.17 12.11 -18.60
C GLN A 471 8.49 12.33 -19.97
N LEU A 472 8.91 13.37 -20.70
CA LEU A 472 8.34 13.78 -22.00
C LEU A 472 8.45 12.74 -23.13
N SER A 473 9.29 11.71 -22.97
CA SER A 473 9.44 10.61 -23.95
C SER A 473 8.77 9.30 -23.49
N GLU A 474 8.22 9.27 -22.28
CA GLU A 474 7.57 8.07 -21.75
C GLU A 474 6.19 7.88 -22.40
N GLY A 475 5.79 6.61 -22.53
CA GLY A 475 4.47 6.21 -22.98
C GLY A 475 3.62 5.67 -21.84
N VAL A 476 2.30 5.79 -21.95
CA VAL A 476 1.35 5.17 -21.02
C VAL A 476 0.29 4.36 -21.77
N LYS A 477 0.11 3.12 -21.35
CA LYS A 477 -0.99 2.25 -21.76
C LYS A 477 -1.81 1.85 -20.53
N VAL A 478 -3.02 2.38 -20.44
CA VAL A 478 -3.91 2.17 -19.29
C VAL A 478 -4.53 0.76 -19.34
N ILE A 479 -4.55 0.09 -18.19
CA ILE A 479 -5.22 -1.20 -17.96
C ILE A 479 -6.61 -0.96 -17.36
N THR A 480 -6.70 -0.14 -16.32
CA THR A 480 -7.99 0.29 -15.73
C THR A 480 -7.91 1.72 -15.18
N GLY A 481 -9.08 2.35 -15.01
CA GLY A 481 -9.20 3.76 -14.62
C GLY A 481 -8.85 4.72 -15.75
N ARG A 482 -8.38 5.92 -15.39
CA ARG A 482 -7.98 6.94 -16.38
C ARG A 482 -6.84 7.82 -15.91
N VAL A 483 -6.04 8.26 -16.87
CA VAL A 483 -4.98 9.26 -16.66
C VAL A 483 -5.18 10.45 -17.59
N LEU A 484 -4.86 11.64 -17.09
CA LEU A 484 -4.96 12.89 -17.82
C LEU A 484 -3.65 13.67 -17.75
N TRP A 485 -3.37 14.46 -18.78
CA TRP A 485 -2.32 15.47 -18.75
C TRP A 485 -2.70 16.66 -19.64
N THR A 486 -2.01 17.78 -19.44
CA THR A 486 -2.14 18.96 -20.29
C THR A 486 -0.84 19.15 -21.06
N ASP A 487 -0.92 19.34 -22.37
CA ASP A 487 0.27 19.60 -23.19
C ASP A 487 0.69 21.08 -23.17
N GLY A 488 1.79 21.39 -23.86
CA GLY A 488 2.33 22.76 -23.96
C GLY A 488 1.38 23.77 -24.62
N ASP A 489 0.37 23.30 -25.36
CA ASP A 489 -0.66 24.12 -25.99
C ASP A 489 -1.91 24.31 -25.11
N GLY A 490 -1.89 23.76 -23.89
CA GLY A 490 -3.02 23.81 -22.95
C GLY A 490 -4.13 22.80 -23.26
N LYS A 491 -3.91 21.85 -24.17
CA LYS A 491 -4.89 20.83 -24.51
C LYS A 491 -4.82 19.67 -23.52
N VAL A 492 -5.98 19.31 -22.97
CA VAL A 492 -6.11 18.16 -22.08
C VAL A 492 -6.22 16.87 -22.89
N HIS A 493 -5.37 15.91 -22.56
CA HIS A 493 -5.38 14.56 -23.08
C HIS A 493 -5.86 13.59 -22.01
N GLU A 494 -6.55 12.55 -22.46
CA GLU A 494 -7.02 11.45 -21.61
C GLU A 494 -6.57 10.12 -22.23
N ARG A 495 -6.17 9.17 -21.38
CA ARG A 495 -6.02 7.76 -21.72
C ARG A 495 -6.84 6.91 -20.77
N THR A 496 -7.43 5.87 -21.34
CA THR A 496 -8.25 4.83 -20.68
C THR A 496 -7.85 3.48 -21.28
N GLN A 497 -8.54 2.41 -20.88
CA GLN A 497 -8.27 1.05 -21.35
C GLN A 497 -8.17 0.88 -22.87
N ALA A 498 -8.97 1.62 -23.66
CA ALA A 498 -8.84 1.65 -25.12
C ALA A 498 -9.18 3.03 -25.72
N PRO A 499 -8.63 3.38 -26.92
CA PRO A 499 -9.05 4.53 -27.70
C PRO A 499 -10.32 4.22 -28.52
N THR A 500 -10.72 5.13 -29.41
CA THR A 500 -11.91 4.98 -30.27
C THR A 500 -11.79 3.74 -31.17
N PRO A 501 -12.86 2.96 -31.39
CA PRO A 501 -12.84 1.79 -32.28
C PRO A 501 -12.23 2.09 -33.65
N PHE A 502 -11.42 1.14 -34.14
CA PHE A 502 -10.73 1.20 -35.45
C PHE A 502 -9.75 2.38 -35.66
N GLU A 503 -9.50 3.22 -34.65
CA GLU A 503 -8.50 4.30 -34.72
C GLU A 503 -7.18 3.88 -34.05
N SER A 504 -6.08 4.57 -34.38
CA SER A 504 -4.82 4.49 -33.64
C SER A 504 -4.50 5.80 -32.94
N ARG A 505 -3.83 5.69 -31.79
CA ARG A 505 -3.49 6.84 -30.94
C ARG A 505 -2.14 6.66 -30.29
N THR A 506 -1.34 7.72 -30.22
CA THR A 506 -0.05 7.67 -29.52
C THR A 506 -0.23 7.36 -28.03
N VAL A 507 0.65 6.53 -27.48
CA VAL A 507 0.78 6.32 -26.03
C VAL A 507 1.76 7.32 -25.39
N THR A 508 2.54 8.05 -26.19
CA THR A 508 3.53 9.03 -25.69
C THR A 508 2.86 10.18 -24.93
N ILE A 509 3.47 10.55 -23.82
CA ILE A 509 3.02 11.63 -22.94
C ILE A 509 3.71 12.94 -23.35
N SER A 510 2.90 13.93 -23.70
CA SER A 510 3.37 15.27 -24.09
C SER A 510 3.12 16.30 -22.99
N SER A 511 3.25 15.90 -21.71
CA SER A 511 2.85 16.72 -20.57
C SER A 511 3.75 17.93 -20.36
N ALA A 512 3.15 19.11 -20.22
CA ALA A 512 3.88 20.36 -20.01
C ALA A 512 4.59 20.42 -18.65
N ASP A 513 4.05 19.74 -17.64
CA ASP A 513 4.55 19.77 -16.26
C ASP A 513 5.25 18.46 -15.85
N ALA A 514 5.56 17.60 -16.82
CA ALA A 514 6.19 16.29 -16.59
C ALA A 514 5.39 15.41 -15.60
N SER A 515 4.05 15.47 -15.68
CA SER A 515 3.18 14.66 -14.83
C SER A 515 1.88 14.23 -15.51
N ILE A 516 1.26 13.20 -14.93
CA ILE A 516 -0.10 12.76 -15.24
C ILE A 516 -0.96 12.78 -13.97
N PHE A 517 -2.28 12.86 -14.14
CA PHE A 517 -3.25 12.96 -13.04
C PHE A 517 -4.36 11.91 -13.17
N THR A 518 -4.78 11.33 -12.05
CA THR A 518 -5.94 10.42 -11.97
C THR A 518 -7.21 11.13 -11.52
N ARG A 519 -8.37 10.47 -11.66
CA ARG A 519 -9.69 10.95 -11.20
C ARG A 519 -10.18 10.16 -9.98
N SER A 520 -11.48 10.13 -9.71
CA SER A 520 -12.07 9.49 -8.52
C SER A 520 -11.77 7.98 -8.42
N GLU A 521 -11.51 7.33 -9.55
CA GLU A 521 -11.25 5.89 -9.62
C GLU A 521 -9.77 5.49 -9.52
N GLY A 522 -8.83 6.43 -9.60
CA GLY A 522 -7.40 6.11 -9.72
C GLY A 522 -7.04 5.50 -11.08
N ALA A 523 -5.90 4.82 -11.19
CA ALA A 523 -5.51 4.10 -12.40
C ALA A 523 -4.51 2.95 -12.16
N VAL A 524 -4.56 1.94 -13.03
CA VAL A 524 -3.47 0.96 -13.24
C VAL A 524 -3.05 1.01 -14.69
N PHE A 525 -1.75 1.10 -14.97
CA PHE A 525 -1.23 1.23 -16.33
C PHE A 525 0.18 0.65 -16.48
N ILE A 526 0.56 0.41 -17.73
CA ILE A 526 1.96 0.19 -18.11
C ILE A 526 2.59 1.53 -18.50
N LEU A 527 3.64 1.89 -17.78
CA LEU A 527 4.55 2.97 -18.13
C LEU A 527 5.66 2.39 -19.03
N ILE A 528 5.91 3.05 -20.15
CA ILE A 528 6.85 2.62 -21.18
C ILE A 528 7.98 3.63 -21.21
N LYS A 529 9.10 3.30 -20.57
CA LYS A 529 10.28 4.16 -20.47
C LYS A 529 11.28 3.87 -21.56
N GLU A 530 12.14 4.85 -21.85
CA GLU A 530 13.26 4.61 -22.77
C GLU A 530 14.30 3.68 -22.14
N SER A 531 14.90 2.82 -22.96
CA SER A 531 16.01 1.97 -22.57
C SER A 531 17.17 2.13 -23.54
N SER A 532 18.37 2.06 -23.00
CA SER A 532 19.62 1.94 -23.76
C SER A 532 20.23 0.55 -23.66
N THR A 533 19.59 -0.37 -22.92
CA THR A 533 20.13 -1.69 -22.57
C THR A 533 19.45 -2.86 -23.28
N SER A 534 18.34 -2.63 -24.01
CA SER A 534 17.62 -3.66 -24.79
C SER A 534 17.63 -3.42 -26.30
N GLY A 535 18.81 -3.02 -26.82
CA GLY A 535 19.07 -2.84 -28.25
C GLY A 535 18.70 -1.46 -28.79
N LYS A 536 18.93 -1.26 -30.10
CA LYS A 536 18.74 0.04 -30.78
C LYS A 536 18.09 -0.17 -32.14
N LEU A 537 17.16 0.73 -32.48
CA LEU A 537 16.47 0.76 -33.76
C LEU A 537 17.43 1.02 -34.96
N PRO A 538 17.11 0.49 -36.16
CA PRO A 538 16.07 -0.51 -36.44
C PRO A 538 16.51 -1.92 -35.99
N PHE A 539 15.54 -2.75 -35.60
CA PHE A 539 15.78 -4.15 -35.23
C PHE A 539 15.74 -5.04 -36.48
N THR A 540 16.90 -5.52 -36.91
CA THR A 540 17.08 -6.36 -38.10
C THR A 540 17.26 -7.85 -37.79
N ASP A 541 17.51 -8.19 -36.52
CA ASP A 541 17.74 -9.57 -36.06
C ASP A 541 17.16 -9.77 -34.64
N MET A 542 16.61 -10.94 -34.34
CA MET A 542 16.02 -11.25 -33.04
C MET A 542 17.04 -11.23 -31.88
N GLN A 543 18.35 -11.39 -32.15
CA GLN A 543 19.41 -11.22 -31.16
C GLN A 543 19.53 -9.77 -30.65
N GLN A 544 19.02 -8.79 -31.41
CA GLN A 544 18.96 -7.39 -30.98
C GLN A 544 17.74 -7.11 -30.08
N LEU A 545 16.79 -8.05 -30.02
CA LEU A 545 15.53 -7.93 -29.29
C LEU A 545 15.52 -8.74 -27.99
N VAL A 546 16.66 -9.26 -27.54
CA VAL A 546 16.76 -10.00 -26.28
C VAL A 546 16.16 -9.18 -25.14
N ALA A 547 15.22 -9.78 -24.42
CA ALA A 547 14.54 -9.16 -23.30
C ALA A 547 15.25 -9.48 -21.97
N HIS A 548 15.25 -8.53 -21.05
CA HIS A 548 15.86 -8.67 -19.72
C HIS A 548 14.82 -8.46 -18.62
N SER A 549 14.86 -9.32 -17.60
CA SER A 549 14.08 -9.16 -16.38
C SER A 549 14.56 -7.94 -15.59
N LEU A 550 13.62 -7.10 -15.14
CA LEU A 550 13.90 -5.90 -14.35
C LEU A 550 13.37 -5.96 -12.91
N PHE A 551 12.84 -7.10 -12.47
CA PHE A 551 12.20 -7.20 -11.16
C PHE A 551 13.14 -6.76 -10.02
N PRO A 552 12.73 -5.78 -9.18
CA PRO A 552 13.53 -5.30 -8.06
C PRO A 552 13.67 -6.36 -6.96
N LEU A 553 14.61 -6.14 -6.02
CA LEU A 553 14.93 -7.15 -5.00
C LEU A 553 13.82 -7.47 -4.01
N ARG A 554 12.81 -6.60 -3.86
CA ARG A 554 11.63 -6.90 -3.05
C ARG A 554 10.88 -8.17 -3.50
N PHE A 555 11.14 -8.66 -4.72
CA PHE A 555 10.53 -9.88 -5.23
C PHE A 555 11.36 -11.15 -4.98
N PRO A 556 10.71 -12.31 -4.82
CA PRO A 556 11.39 -13.59 -4.64
C PRO A 556 12.39 -13.89 -5.76
N THR A 557 13.48 -14.58 -5.41
CA THR A 557 14.52 -14.99 -6.38
C THR A 557 13.94 -15.74 -7.58
N ALA A 558 12.89 -16.55 -7.37
CA ALA A 558 12.20 -17.29 -8.42
C ALA A 558 11.60 -16.38 -9.50
N VAL A 559 11.13 -15.17 -9.14
CA VAL A 559 10.61 -14.15 -10.06
C VAL A 559 11.75 -13.39 -10.70
N ARG A 560 12.71 -12.92 -9.90
CA ARG A 560 13.83 -12.09 -10.37
C ARG A 560 14.67 -12.77 -11.43
N HIS A 561 14.90 -14.08 -11.29
CA HIS A 561 15.73 -14.85 -12.19
C HIS A 561 14.96 -15.51 -13.34
N MET A 562 13.69 -15.17 -13.57
CA MET A 562 12.99 -15.61 -14.77
C MET A 562 13.60 -14.99 -16.03
N SER A 563 13.64 -15.79 -17.09
CA SER A 563 14.01 -15.35 -18.44
C SER A 563 12.77 -15.36 -19.33
N PHE A 564 12.66 -14.35 -20.19
CA PHE A 564 11.53 -14.20 -21.13
C PHE A 564 12.04 -14.29 -22.58
N PRO A 565 12.32 -15.50 -23.09
CA PRO A 565 12.86 -15.66 -24.44
C PRO A 565 11.81 -15.41 -25.51
N TRP A 566 12.25 -14.86 -26.63
CA TRP A 566 11.49 -14.90 -27.88
C TRP A 566 11.49 -16.32 -28.44
N VAL A 567 10.30 -16.88 -28.62
CA VAL A 567 10.12 -18.22 -29.21
C VAL A 567 9.41 -18.02 -30.55
N LYS A 568 9.95 -18.65 -31.59
CA LYS A 568 9.32 -18.60 -32.91
C LYS A 568 7.95 -19.26 -32.83
N VAL A 569 6.94 -18.66 -33.44
CA VAL A 569 5.56 -19.10 -33.26
C VAL A 569 5.34 -20.52 -33.76
N GLU A 570 6.06 -20.98 -34.78
CA GLU A 570 6.00 -22.39 -35.23
C GLU A 570 6.39 -23.41 -34.15
N ASP A 571 7.20 -23.00 -33.16
CA ASP A 571 7.70 -23.84 -32.07
C ASP A 571 6.82 -23.76 -30.81
N ARG A 572 5.76 -22.92 -30.81
CA ARG A 572 4.84 -22.85 -29.68
C ARG A 572 3.90 -24.06 -29.67
N PRO A 573 3.52 -24.58 -28.47
CA PRO A 573 2.64 -25.75 -28.37
C PRO A 573 1.28 -25.56 -29.07
N TRP A 574 0.78 -24.33 -29.11
CA TRP A 574 -0.50 -23.96 -29.73
C TRP A 574 -0.41 -23.70 -31.25
N ALA A 575 0.78 -23.76 -31.85
CA ALA A 575 0.98 -23.54 -33.28
C ALA A 575 0.27 -24.61 -34.11
N ASN A 576 0.26 -25.87 -33.64
CA ASN A 576 -0.36 -27.01 -34.30
C ASN A 576 0.04 -27.14 -35.78
N GLY A 577 1.32 -26.91 -36.09
CA GLY A 577 1.89 -26.99 -37.43
C GLY A 577 1.71 -25.76 -38.32
N ARG A 578 1.10 -24.68 -37.82
CA ARG A 578 0.96 -23.38 -38.51
C ARG A 578 2.26 -22.55 -38.44
N PHE A 579 2.30 -21.46 -39.23
CA PHE A 579 3.35 -20.42 -39.18
C PHE A 579 4.78 -20.90 -39.50
N LYS A 580 4.91 -21.93 -40.33
CA LYS A 580 6.22 -22.51 -40.64
C LYS A 580 7.12 -21.56 -41.43
N GLY A 581 8.37 -21.42 -40.99
CA GLY A 581 9.41 -20.71 -41.74
C GLY A 581 9.19 -19.20 -41.91
N ILE A 582 8.29 -18.58 -41.13
CA ILE A 582 8.09 -17.12 -41.14
C ILE A 582 8.71 -16.47 -39.91
N GLU A 583 9.18 -15.24 -40.05
CA GLU A 583 9.79 -14.44 -38.97
C GLU A 583 8.72 -13.87 -38.04
N PHE A 584 8.01 -14.75 -37.32
CA PHE A 584 6.95 -14.44 -36.37
C PHE A 584 7.28 -15.06 -35.01
N TYR A 585 7.45 -14.23 -33.98
CA TYR A 585 7.88 -14.66 -32.64
C TYR A 585 6.93 -14.17 -31.55
N ASN A 586 6.91 -14.91 -30.44
CA ASN A 586 6.11 -14.62 -29.26
C ASN A 586 6.97 -14.71 -28.00
N LEU A 587 6.75 -13.79 -27.07
CA LEU A 587 7.32 -13.77 -25.72
C LEU A 587 6.14 -13.83 -24.73
N VAL A 588 6.14 -14.87 -23.89
CA VAL A 588 5.04 -15.20 -22.95
C VAL A 588 4.95 -14.23 -21.80
N GLY A 589 3.77 -14.22 -21.18
CA GLY A 589 3.25 -13.00 -20.62
C GLY A 589 3.29 -12.82 -19.11
N PHE A 590 2.45 -11.88 -18.74
CA PHE A 590 2.23 -11.35 -17.41
C PHE A 590 0.73 -11.26 -17.21
N HIS A 591 0.21 -11.98 -16.23
CA HIS A 591 -1.15 -11.79 -15.76
C HIS A 591 -1.20 -10.63 -14.78
N VAL A 592 -2.22 -9.80 -14.87
CA VAL A 592 -2.50 -8.73 -13.91
C VAL A 592 -3.88 -8.99 -13.31
N ARG A 593 -3.93 -9.15 -11.99
CA ARG A 593 -5.16 -9.41 -11.23
C ARG A 593 -5.31 -8.47 -10.05
N TYR A 594 -6.54 -8.29 -9.58
CA TYR A 594 -6.74 -7.65 -8.28
C TYR A 594 -6.18 -8.49 -7.14
N ALA A 595 -5.60 -7.81 -6.15
CA ALA A 595 -4.98 -8.41 -4.96
C ALA A 595 -5.98 -8.71 -3.83
N ASP A 596 -7.25 -8.34 -3.98
CA ASP A 596 -8.31 -8.69 -3.03
C ASP A 596 -8.82 -10.12 -3.26
N ASP A 597 -9.77 -10.55 -2.43
CA ASP A 597 -10.32 -11.91 -2.44
C ASP A 597 -11.06 -12.27 -3.75
N SER A 598 -11.38 -11.29 -4.60
CA SER A 598 -11.97 -11.59 -5.91
C SER A 598 -10.98 -12.28 -6.85
N ALA A 599 -9.68 -11.96 -6.70
CA ALA A 599 -8.63 -12.34 -7.64
C ALA A 599 -9.04 -12.14 -9.12
N GLU A 600 -9.88 -11.12 -9.37
CA GLU A 600 -10.46 -10.83 -10.68
C GLU A 600 -9.36 -10.48 -11.68
N SER A 601 -9.47 -11.05 -12.88
CA SER A 601 -8.54 -10.77 -13.98
C SER A 601 -8.71 -9.34 -14.46
N MET A 602 -7.64 -8.59 -14.55
CA MET A 602 -7.66 -7.25 -15.15
C MET A 602 -7.19 -7.31 -16.60
N CYS A 603 -6.07 -8.00 -16.85
CA CYS A 603 -5.47 -8.12 -18.17
C CYS A 603 -4.44 -9.26 -18.18
N HIS A 604 -4.29 -9.93 -19.32
CA HIS A 604 -3.11 -10.72 -19.64
C HIS A 604 -2.27 -9.98 -20.70
N ILE A 605 -0.96 -9.91 -20.51
CA ILE A 605 -0.03 -9.10 -21.31
C ILE A 605 1.02 -10.01 -21.92
N GLN A 606 1.15 -10.03 -23.24
CA GLN A 606 2.23 -10.76 -23.93
C GLN A 606 2.77 -9.97 -25.11
N LEU A 607 3.93 -10.37 -25.65
CA LEU A 607 4.61 -9.62 -26.70
C LEU A 607 4.83 -10.45 -27.95
N TRP A 608 4.89 -9.75 -29.08
CA TRP A 608 4.96 -10.35 -30.41
C TRP A 608 5.90 -9.56 -31.31
N THR A 609 6.49 -10.25 -32.30
CA THR A 609 7.22 -9.60 -33.38
C THR A 609 6.88 -10.20 -34.73
N ALA A 610 6.92 -9.37 -35.77
CA ALA A 610 6.73 -9.80 -37.15
C ALA A 610 7.77 -9.12 -38.04
N GLY A 611 8.48 -9.92 -38.83
CA GLY A 611 9.41 -9.42 -39.86
C GLY A 611 8.69 -8.79 -41.05
N VAL A 612 9.47 -8.19 -41.96
CA VAL A 612 8.96 -7.59 -43.20
C VAL A 612 8.16 -8.61 -44.01
N ASN A 613 7.02 -8.21 -44.57
CA ASN A 613 6.05 -9.05 -45.30
C ASN A 613 5.36 -10.16 -44.47
N VAL A 614 5.57 -10.24 -43.16
CA VAL A 614 4.94 -11.28 -42.32
C VAL A 614 3.51 -10.91 -41.93
N SER A 615 2.63 -11.91 -41.99
CA SER A 615 1.28 -11.85 -41.40
C SER A 615 1.25 -12.72 -40.13
N ALA A 616 0.69 -12.19 -39.04
CA ALA A 616 0.39 -12.95 -37.83
C ALA A 616 -0.78 -13.95 -38.01
N GLY A 617 -1.41 -13.97 -39.19
CA GLY A 617 -2.51 -14.86 -39.56
C GLY A 617 -3.87 -14.34 -39.11
N PHE A 618 -4.84 -14.31 -40.03
CA PHE A 618 -6.20 -13.90 -39.71
C PHE A 618 -6.88 -14.88 -38.76
N HIS A 619 -7.39 -14.37 -37.64
CA HIS A 619 -8.10 -15.11 -36.61
C HIS A 619 -9.26 -14.27 -36.04
N ASN A 620 -10.09 -14.85 -35.17
CA ASN A 620 -11.31 -14.19 -34.68
C ASN A 620 -11.70 -14.56 -33.24
N HIS A 621 -10.76 -15.10 -32.45
CA HIS A 621 -10.90 -15.38 -31.01
C HIS A 621 -12.11 -16.24 -30.61
N VAL A 622 -12.49 -17.22 -31.43
CA VAL A 622 -13.60 -18.15 -31.08
C VAL A 622 -13.25 -19.15 -29.97
N GLY A 623 -11.96 -19.28 -29.63
CA GLY A 623 -11.46 -20.22 -28.64
C GLY A 623 -11.56 -19.72 -27.19
N ASP A 624 -11.40 -18.41 -26.98
CA ASP A 624 -11.32 -17.78 -25.66
C ASP A 624 -11.99 -16.39 -25.66
N ALA A 625 -12.56 -15.99 -24.53
CA ALA A 625 -13.32 -14.75 -24.42
C ALA A 625 -12.49 -13.61 -23.82
N PHE A 626 -12.03 -12.67 -24.65
CA PHE A 626 -11.36 -11.45 -24.20
C PHE A 626 -11.53 -10.28 -25.19
N ALA A 627 -11.30 -9.07 -24.70
CA ALA A 627 -11.20 -7.84 -25.46
C ALA A 627 -9.72 -7.46 -25.60
N GLU A 628 -9.14 -7.52 -26.80
CA GLU A 628 -7.72 -7.24 -27.00
C GLU A 628 -7.44 -5.84 -27.54
N ILE A 629 -6.36 -5.24 -27.06
CA ILE A 629 -5.79 -4.02 -27.60
C ILE A 629 -4.29 -4.21 -27.77
N HIS A 630 -3.74 -3.85 -28.93
CA HIS A 630 -2.30 -3.88 -29.15
C HIS A 630 -1.68 -2.49 -29.03
N ALA A 631 -0.53 -2.42 -28.37
CA ALA A 631 0.35 -1.26 -28.35
C ALA A 631 1.66 -1.59 -29.08
N CYS A 632 1.93 -0.87 -30.16
CA CYS A 632 3.16 -0.98 -30.92
C CYS A 632 4.29 -0.25 -30.20
N LEU A 633 5.33 -0.98 -29.79
CA LEU A 633 6.57 -0.37 -29.30
C LEU A 633 7.41 0.13 -30.48
N VAL A 634 7.48 -0.69 -31.52
CA VAL A 634 8.29 -0.46 -32.72
C VAL A 634 7.52 -0.91 -33.95
N ASN A 635 7.40 -0.03 -34.93
CA ASN A 635 6.94 -0.35 -36.26
C ASN A 635 8.15 -0.35 -37.21
N GLY A 636 8.61 -1.52 -37.63
CA GLY A 636 9.88 -1.70 -38.33
C GLY A 636 9.92 -1.01 -39.69
N THR A 637 8.78 -0.96 -40.37
CA THR A 637 8.63 -0.34 -41.71
C THR A 637 7.92 1.01 -41.66
N GLY A 638 7.29 1.35 -40.53
CA GLY A 638 6.35 2.46 -40.41
C GLY A 638 4.97 2.19 -41.04
N GLN A 639 4.73 0.99 -41.57
CA GLN A 639 3.49 0.59 -42.26
C GLN A 639 2.80 -0.62 -41.63
N GLY A 640 3.38 -1.23 -40.59
CA GLY A 640 2.77 -2.34 -39.87
C GLY A 640 1.52 -1.91 -39.10
N GLY A 641 0.60 -2.85 -38.86
CA GLY A 641 -0.58 -2.57 -38.06
C GLY A 641 -1.65 -3.64 -38.15
N MET A 642 -2.86 -3.29 -37.74
CA MET A 642 -3.99 -4.23 -37.67
C MET A 642 -4.85 -4.16 -38.93
N SER A 643 -5.22 -5.32 -39.46
CA SER A 643 -6.16 -5.48 -40.55
C SER A 643 -7.38 -6.28 -40.09
N TRP A 644 -8.57 -5.92 -40.57
CA TRP A 644 -9.82 -6.63 -40.23
C TRP A 644 -10.74 -6.76 -41.45
N ALA A 645 -11.43 -7.89 -41.55
CA ALA A 645 -12.40 -8.15 -42.60
C ALA A 645 -13.59 -7.19 -42.52
N THR A 646 -13.99 -6.65 -43.68
CA THR A 646 -15.14 -5.74 -43.84
C THR A 646 -16.36 -6.43 -44.45
N VAL A 647 -16.24 -7.73 -44.72
CA VAL A 647 -17.29 -8.62 -45.23
C VAL A 647 -17.75 -9.59 -44.12
N PRO A 648 -18.93 -10.24 -44.27
CA PRO A 648 -19.36 -11.29 -43.36
C PRO A 648 -18.32 -12.43 -43.23
N ASP A 649 -18.24 -13.07 -42.06
CA ASP A 649 -17.20 -14.07 -41.75
C ASP A 649 -17.16 -15.24 -42.74
N ALA A 650 -18.31 -15.61 -43.31
CA ALA A 650 -18.44 -16.69 -44.30
C ALA A 650 -17.86 -16.33 -45.68
N GLU A 651 -17.64 -15.05 -45.96
CA GLU A 651 -17.16 -14.54 -47.24
C GLU A 651 -15.65 -14.24 -47.25
N PHE A 652 -14.99 -14.41 -46.09
CA PHE A 652 -13.57 -14.19 -45.89
C PHE A 652 -12.83 -15.53 -45.74
N ASP A 653 -11.81 -15.76 -46.56
CA ASP A 653 -10.93 -16.94 -46.44
C ASP A 653 -9.66 -16.53 -45.66
N PRO A 654 -9.55 -16.84 -44.35
CA PRO A 654 -8.41 -16.43 -43.54
C PRO A 654 -7.09 -17.10 -43.96
N ALA A 655 -7.15 -18.21 -44.71
CA ALA A 655 -5.96 -18.87 -45.24
C ALA A 655 -5.45 -18.21 -46.54
N ARG A 656 -6.32 -17.48 -47.25
CA ARG A 656 -6.01 -16.75 -48.49
C ARG A 656 -6.70 -15.38 -48.47
N PRO A 657 -6.25 -14.46 -47.60
CA PRO A 657 -6.92 -13.18 -47.41
C PRO A 657 -6.88 -12.34 -48.68
N ASP A 658 -8.05 -11.83 -49.07
CA ASP A 658 -8.25 -10.94 -50.22
C ASP A 658 -8.19 -9.47 -49.75
N LYS A 659 -7.31 -8.67 -50.36
CA LYS A 659 -7.08 -7.27 -49.99
C LYS A 659 -8.33 -6.40 -50.14
N ASP A 660 -9.24 -6.76 -51.05
CA ASP A 660 -10.47 -5.98 -51.27
C ASP A 660 -11.54 -6.24 -50.19
N LYS A 661 -11.31 -7.24 -49.32
CA LYS A 661 -12.26 -7.69 -48.29
C LYS A 661 -11.85 -7.33 -46.87
N TYR A 662 -10.77 -6.58 -46.68
CA TYR A 662 -10.34 -6.11 -45.38
C TYR A 662 -9.89 -4.65 -45.42
N SER A 663 -10.03 -3.97 -44.28
CA SER A 663 -9.48 -2.65 -44.04
C SER A 663 -8.27 -2.76 -43.11
N SER A 664 -7.50 -1.68 -42.95
CA SER A 664 -6.32 -1.67 -42.08
C SER A 664 -6.14 -0.33 -41.38
N VAL A 665 -5.55 -0.40 -40.20
CA VAL A 665 -5.08 0.76 -39.43
C VAL A 665 -3.60 0.56 -39.16
N VAL A 666 -2.79 1.51 -39.61
CA VAL A 666 -1.38 1.56 -39.24
C VAL A 666 -1.30 1.89 -37.76
N VAL A 667 -0.46 1.16 -37.03
CA VAL A 667 -0.18 1.41 -35.62
C VAL A 667 1.28 1.85 -35.51
N PRO A 668 1.57 3.16 -35.55
CA PRO A 668 2.94 3.66 -35.50
C PRO A 668 3.68 3.23 -34.23
N SER A 669 5.02 3.32 -34.23
CA SER A 669 5.80 3.16 -33.01
C SER A 669 5.27 4.06 -31.88
N MET A 670 5.16 3.53 -30.67
CA MET A 670 4.58 4.21 -29.52
C MET A 670 3.12 4.66 -29.76
N ALA A 671 2.32 3.79 -30.36
CA ALA A 671 0.87 3.96 -30.50
C ALA A 671 0.10 2.68 -30.16
N GLU A 672 -1.15 2.83 -29.77
CA GLU A 672 -2.12 1.76 -29.56
C GLU A 672 -3.29 1.90 -30.53
N HIS A 673 -3.98 0.80 -30.85
CA HIS A 673 -5.23 0.85 -31.64
C HIS A 673 -6.46 0.69 -30.75
N GLY A 674 -7.63 1.05 -31.29
CA GLY A 674 -8.92 0.88 -30.62
C GLY A 674 -9.56 -0.47 -30.87
N PRO A 675 -10.71 -0.72 -30.23
CA PRO A 675 -11.47 -1.97 -30.39
C PRO A 675 -11.68 -2.35 -31.86
N LEU A 676 -11.46 -3.63 -32.17
CA LEU A 676 -11.77 -4.24 -33.48
C LEU A 676 -12.92 -5.25 -33.41
N TRP A 677 -13.33 -5.65 -32.20
CA TRP A 677 -14.50 -6.50 -32.01
C TRP A 677 -15.78 -5.75 -32.36
N ARG A 678 -16.83 -6.50 -32.67
CA ARG A 678 -18.15 -5.97 -32.95
C ARG A 678 -18.81 -5.51 -31.67
N THR A 679 -19.41 -4.33 -31.71
CA THR A 679 -20.12 -3.74 -30.57
C THR A 679 -21.55 -3.38 -30.95
N SER A 680 -22.40 -3.23 -29.95
CA SER A 680 -23.69 -2.60 -30.10
C SER A 680 -23.55 -1.09 -30.35
N LYS A 681 -24.69 -0.39 -30.56
CA LYS A 681 -24.73 1.07 -30.79
C LYS A 681 -24.18 1.90 -29.62
N ASP A 682 -24.18 1.31 -28.42
CA ASP A 682 -23.71 1.95 -27.18
C ASP A 682 -22.35 1.40 -26.72
N GLY A 683 -21.70 0.55 -27.54
CA GLY A 683 -20.33 0.07 -27.30
C GLY A 683 -20.25 -1.23 -26.51
N VAL A 684 -21.39 -1.83 -26.13
CA VAL A 684 -21.41 -3.14 -25.46
C VAL A 684 -20.85 -4.19 -26.43
N PRO A 685 -19.91 -5.06 -26.01
CA PRO A 685 -19.37 -6.10 -26.89
C PRO A 685 -20.46 -7.09 -27.29
N LEU A 686 -20.49 -7.47 -28.58
CA LEU A 686 -21.33 -8.57 -29.03
C LEU A 686 -20.71 -9.90 -28.62
N PHE A 687 -21.54 -10.86 -28.25
CA PHE A 687 -21.11 -12.21 -27.86
C PHE A 687 -21.65 -13.25 -28.83
N ARG A 688 -20.84 -14.26 -29.10
CA ARG A 688 -21.26 -15.46 -29.81
C ARG A 688 -22.02 -16.41 -28.88
N GLU A 689 -22.68 -17.41 -29.46
CA GLU A 689 -23.41 -18.42 -28.68
C GLU A 689 -22.53 -19.19 -27.69
N ASN A 690 -21.22 -19.30 -27.97
CA ASN A 690 -20.25 -19.94 -27.08
C ASN A 690 -19.69 -19.00 -25.98
N GLY A 691 -20.20 -17.77 -25.86
CA GLY A 691 -19.78 -16.80 -24.86
C GLY A 691 -18.50 -16.02 -25.20
N THR A 692 -17.90 -16.22 -26.38
CA THR A 692 -16.73 -15.42 -26.82
C THR A 692 -17.16 -14.07 -27.37
N VAL A 693 -16.29 -13.07 -27.20
CA VAL A 693 -16.46 -11.74 -27.83
C VAL A 693 -16.41 -11.91 -29.35
N ASP A 694 -17.36 -11.31 -30.06
CA ASP A 694 -17.46 -11.45 -31.50
C ASP A 694 -16.51 -10.50 -32.25
N TYR A 695 -15.47 -11.07 -32.86
CA TYR A 695 -14.56 -10.37 -33.75
C TYR A 695 -14.83 -10.70 -35.22
N PRO A 696 -14.65 -9.74 -36.14
CA PRO A 696 -14.36 -10.09 -37.53
C PRO A 696 -13.02 -10.83 -37.62
N TRP A 697 -12.75 -11.51 -38.72
CA TRP A 697 -11.39 -11.98 -39.00
C TRP A 697 -10.41 -10.80 -39.00
N HIS A 698 -9.33 -10.87 -38.24
CA HIS A 698 -8.33 -9.82 -38.15
C HIS A 698 -6.92 -10.38 -37.90
N ALA A 699 -5.89 -9.58 -38.21
CA ALA A 699 -4.48 -9.93 -38.02
C ALA A 699 -3.61 -8.69 -37.88
N TRP A 700 -2.46 -8.84 -37.23
CA TRP A 700 -1.32 -7.93 -37.44
C TRP A 700 -0.65 -8.27 -38.78
N LEU A 701 -0.47 -7.27 -39.65
CA LEU A 701 0.30 -7.38 -40.88
C LEU A 701 1.51 -6.43 -40.79
N ALA A 702 2.71 -6.98 -40.95
CA ALA A 702 3.90 -6.17 -41.10
C ALA A 702 3.91 -5.46 -42.46
N GLY A 703 4.59 -4.32 -42.53
CA GLY A 703 4.71 -3.58 -43.79
C GLY A 703 5.45 -4.37 -44.87
N SER A 704 5.13 -4.05 -46.12
CA SER A 704 5.78 -4.68 -47.28
C SER A 704 7.17 -4.09 -47.55
N GLY A 705 8.12 -4.91 -47.97
CA GLY A 705 9.49 -4.48 -48.25
C GLY A 705 10.40 -5.61 -48.72
N ASP A 706 11.70 -5.33 -48.86
CA ASP A 706 12.72 -6.34 -49.11
C ASP A 706 13.01 -7.13 -47.81
N SER A 707 12.88 -8.45 -47.84
CA SER A 707 13.16 -9.31 -46.68
C SER A 707 14.64 -9.35 -46.31
N GLU A 708 15.54 -9.04 -47.24
CA GLU A 708 16.98 -8.90 -46.95
C GLU A 708 17.28 -7.62 -46.14
N GLU A 709 16.38 -6.63 -46.18
CA GLU A 709 16.39 -5.44 -45.32
C GLU A 709 15.46 -5.61 -44.10
N GLN A 710 15.62 -6.71 -43.38
CA GLN A 710 14.74 -7.10 -42.27
C GLN A 710 14.58 -5.96 -41.25
N LYS A 711 13.33 -5.71 -40.85
CA LYS A 711 12.94 -4.73 -39.82
C LYS A 711 11.73 -5.29 -39.09
N PHE A 712 11.91 -5.64 -37.82
CA PHE A 712 10.84 -6.22 -37.02
C PHE A 712 9.87 -5.16 -36.50
N ASP A 713 8.58 -5.44 -36.66
CA ASP A 713 7.56 -4.87 -35.79
C ASP A 713 7.66 -5.54 -34.42
N VAL A 714 7.43 -4.76 -33.35
CA VAL A 714 7.36 -5.24 -31.97
C VAL A 714 6.13 -4.62 -31.31
N TRP A 715 5.20 -5.45 -30.84
CA TRP A 715 4.01 -4.98 -30.16
C TRP A 715 3.67 -5.81 -28.94
N VAL A 716 2.89 -5.20 -28.05
CA VAL A 716 2.36 -5.79 -26.82
C VAL A 716 0.87 -6.01 -27.02
N ALA A 717 0.37 -7.21 -26.74
CA ALA A 717 -1.05 -7.53 -26.66
C ALA A 717 -1.53 -7.37 -25.22
N PHE A 718 -2.66 -6.69 -25.05
CA PHE A 718 -3.37 -6.54 -23.78
C PHE A 718 -4.73 -7.21 -23.90
N GLU A 719 -4.88 -8.36 -23.28
CA GLU A 719 -6.09 -9.18 -23.31
C GLU A 719 -6.92 -8.92 -22.05
N PHE A 720 -7.97 -8.13 -22.20
CA PHE A 720 -8.83 -7.74 -21.10
C PHE A 720 -10.05 -8.67 -20.99
N PRO A 721 -10.66 -8.83 -19.81
CA PRO A 721 -12.06 -9.21 -19.76
C PRO A 721 -12.90 -8.25 -20.62
N PRO A 722 -14.04 -8.71 -21.18
CA PRO A 722 -14.90 -7.85 -22.00
C PRO A 722 -15.30 -6.56 -21.27
N PHE A 723 -15.31 -5.44 -21.98
CA PHE A 723 -15.69 -4.13 -21.45
C PHE A 723 -16.40 -3.29 -22.52
N VAL A 724 -17.12 -2.24 -22.09
CA VAL A 724 -17.86 -1.34 -22.98
C VAL A 724 -16.88 -0.42 -23.73
N ALA A 725 -16.91 -0.47 -25.06
CA ALA A 725 -16.05 0.32 -25.93
C ALA A 725 -16.51 1.80 -26.03
N ARG A 726 -15.56 2.67 -26.40
CA ARG A 726 -15.84 4.07 -26.77
C ARG A 726 -16.84 4.14 -27.93
N VAL A 727 -17.87 4.97 -27.79
CA VAL A 727 -18.76 5.31 -28.92
C VAL A 727 -18.67 6.80 -29.24
N THR A 728 -18.52 7.11 -30.52
CA THR A 728 -18.51 8.48 -31.03
C THR A 728 -19.95 8.94 -31.28
N GLN A 729 -20.68 9.30 -30.21
CA GLN A 729 -21.97 9.99 -30.34
C GLN A 729 -21.80 11.49 -30.03
N THR A 730 -22.53 12.33 -30.75
CA THR A 730 -22.57 13.78 -30.51
C THR A 730 -23.18 14.07 -29.15
N THR A 731 -22.37 14.54 -28.20
CA THR A 731 -22.78 14.95 -26.84
C THR A 731 -23.37 16.35 -26.80
N ALA A 732 -23.92 16.86 -27.92
CA ALA A 732 -24.47 18.21 -27.96
C ALA A 732 -25.67 18.27 -27.00
N GLY A 733 -25.53 19.06 -25.93
CA GLY A 733 -26.57 19.26 -24.92
C GLY A 733 -26.47 18.38 -23.68
N THR A 734 -25.60 17.35 -23.60
CA THR A 734 -25.54 16.50 -22.39
C THR A 734 -24.98 17.26 -21.17
N PRO A 735 -25.52 17.05 -19.96
CA PRO A 735 -24.98 17.67 -18.76
C PRO A 735 -23.55 17.20 -18.49
N ASN A 736 -22.73 18.09 -17.92
CA ASN A 736 -21.40 17.72 -17.46
C ASN A 736 -21.48 16.76 -16.26
N PRO A 737 -20.44 15.95 -15.98
CA PRO A 737 -20.34 15.26 -14.71
C PRO A 737 -20.44 16.21 -13.52
N GLY A 738 -21.15 15.80 -12.47
CA GLY A 738 -21.41 16.69 -11.34
C GLY A 738 -22.56 16.22 -10.45
N ARG A 739 -23.02 17.13 -9.59
CA ARG A 739 -24.07 16.88 -8.60
C ARG A 739 -25.38 17.52 -9.04
N TYR A 740 -26.42 16.71 -9.19
CA TYR A 740 -27.69 17.09 -9.77
C TYR A 740 -28.87 16.70 -8.89
N ARG A 741 -29.98 17.45 -9.01
CA ARG A 741 -31.30 16.99 -8.62
C ARG A 741 -32.02 16.51 -9.87
N LEU A 742 -32.63 15.34 -9.80
CA LEU A 742 -33.37 14.77 -10.92
C LEU A 742 -34.85 15.05 -10.72
N ILE A 743 -35.37 16.07 -11.42
CA ILE A 743 -36.76 16.53 -11.27
C ILE A 743 -37.57 16.11 -12.49
N SER A 744 -38.68 15.42 -12.26
CA SER A 744 -39.62 15.03 -13.31
C SER A 744 -40.30 16.27 -13.90
N THR A 745 -40.22 16.46 -15.22
CA THR A 745 -40.92 17.55 -15.91
C THR A 745 -42.44 17.39 -15.91
N LYS A 746 -42.95 16.16 -15.73
CA LYS A 746 -44.39 15.88 -15.70
C LYS A 746 -45.03 16.17 -14.35
N THR A 747 -44.33 15.86 -13.26
CA THR A 747 -44.90 15.92 -11.89
C THR A 747 -44.27 17.00 -11.02
N GLY A 748 -43.09 17.53 -11.38
CA GLY A 748 -42.30 18.42 -10.53
C GLY A 748 -41.68 17.74 -9.31
N ALA A 749 -41.81 16.40 -9.20
CA ALA A 749 -41.27 15.60 -8.11
C ALA A 749 -39.80 15.23 -8.37
N SER A 750 -39.01 15.11 -7.30
CA SER A 750 -37.60 14.71 -7.34
C SER A 750 -37.47 13.19 -7.22
N ALA A 751 -36.65 12.58 -8.06
CA ALA A 751 -36.29 11.16 -7.93
C ALA A 751 -35.38 10.94 -6.71
N THR A 752 -35.69 9.90 -5.94
CA THR A 752 -35.03 9.60 -4.67
C THR A 752 -34.95 8.08 -4.48
N ILE A 753 -33.91 7.62 -3.79
CA ILE A 753 -33.93 6.27 -3.20
C ILE A 753 -34.82 6.34 -1.98
N LYS A 754 -35.80 5.43 -1.89
CA LYS A 754 -36.80 5.45 -0.82
C LYS A 754 -36.12 5.50 0.55
N ASP A 755 -36.51 6.50 1.36
CA ASP A 755 -35.99 6.77 2.70
C ASP A 755 -34.47 7.02 2.80
N GLY A 756 -33.76 7.12 1.67
CA GLY A 756 -32.30 7.16 1.66
C GLY A 756 -31.65 5.85 2.12
N ASP A 757 -32.37 4.73 2.05
CA ASP A 757 -31.88 3.42 2.45
C ASP A 757 -30.87 2.90 1.42
N SER A 758 -29.68 2.55 1.89
CA SER A 758 -28.60 2.03 1.04
C SER A 758 -28.66 0.52 0.77
N THR A 759 -29.67 -0.17 1.30
CA THR A 759 -29.88 -1.61 1.09
C THR A 759 -30.11 -1.92 -0.39
N ASP A 760 -29.46 -2.95 -0.91
CA ASP A 760 -29.62 -3.36 -2.32
C ASP A 760 -31.06 -3.74 -2.62
N GLY A 761 -31.56 -3.27 -3.78
CA GLY A 761 -32.95 -3.51 -4.19
C GLY A 761 -33.95 -2.48 -3.65
N THR A 762 -33.49 -1.47 -2.89
CA THR A 762 -34.37 -0.40 -2.41
C THR A 762 -34.98 0.36 -3.60
N PRO A 763 -36.32 0.51 -3.68
CA PRO A 763 -36.94 1.16 -4.84
C PRO A 763 -36.53 2.63 -5.01
N LEU A 764 -36.39 3.05 -6.28
CA LEU A 764 -36.42 4.47 -6.64
C LEU A 764 -37.86 4.93 -6.76
N VAL A 765 -38.17 6.04 -6.10
CA VAL A 765 -39.49 6.68 -6.10
C VAL A 765 -39.34 8.17 -6.42
N VAL A 766 -40.44 8.86 -6.70
CA VAL A 766 -40.46 10.32 -6.75
C VAL A 766 -41.15 10.88 -5.52
N VAL A 767 -40.64 11.99 -5.00
CA VAL A 767 -41.23 12.73 -3.87
C VAL A 767 -41.38 14.21 -4.23
N PRO A 768 -42.36 14.95 -3.67
CA PRO A 768 -42.49 16.39 -3.92
C PRO A 768 -41.15 17.12 -3.72
N SER A 769 -40.69 17.85 -4.74
CA SER A 769 -39.37 18.50 -4.70
C SER A 769 -39.32 19.59 -3.62
N GLY A 770 -38.21 19.64 -2.88
CA GLY A 770 -38.01 20.55 -1.77
C GLY A 770 -36.55 20.70 -1.34
N PRO A 771 -36.29 21.36 -0.20
CA PRO A 771 -34.92 21.59 0.28
C PRO A 771 -34.16 20.30 0.66
N ASN A 772 -34.87 19.19 0.86
CA ASN A 772 -34.31 17.89 1.22
C ASN A 772 -34.20 16.92 0.03
N ASP A 773 -34.26 17.43 -1.20
CA ASP A 773 -34.08 16.62 -2.40
C ASP A 773 -32.75 15.85 -2.35
N GLN A 774 -32.82 14.55 -2.65
CA GLN A 774 -31.62 13.73 -2.78
C GLN A 774 -30.78 14.19 -3.98
N ILE A 775 -29.46 14.25 -3.76
CA ILE A 775 -28.48 14.68 -4.76
C ILE A 775 -27.87 13.47 -5.46
N TRP A 776 -27.98 13.43 -6.78
CA TRP A 776 -27.39 12.40 -7.62
C TRP A 776 -26.05 12.88 -8.17
N GLU A 777 -25.03 12.06 -8.01
CA GLU A 777 -23.73 12.23 -8.65
C GLU A 777 -23.78 11.54 -10.02
N LEU A 778 -23.60 12.35 -11.06
CA LEU A 778 -23.48 11.90 -12.45
C LEU A 778 -22.00 11.78 -12.77
N GLU A 779 -21.54 10.57 -13.05
CA GLU A 779 -20.17 10.28 -13.43
C GLU A 779 -20.13 9.59 -14.80
N ASN A 780 -19.31 10.10 -15.72
CA ASN A 780 -19.08 9.42 -16.99
C ASN A 780 -18.32 8.11 -16.75
N ILE A 781 -18.78 7.05 -17.42
CA ILE A 781 -18.07 5.76 -17.43
C ILE A 781 -16.70 6.00 -18.07
N PRO A 782 -15.59 5.56 -17.46
CA PRO A 782 -14.26 5.70 -18.04
C PRO A 782 -14.22 5.14 -19.47
N GLY A 783 -13.79 5.97 -20.43
CA GLY A 783 -13.81 5.57 -21.83
C GLY A 783 -15.18 5.74 -22.51
N SER A 784 -16.16 6.38 -21.90
CA SER A 784 -17.37 6.83 -22.61
C SER A 784 -17.61 8.32 -22.39
N LYS A 785 -18.09 8.99 -23.44
CA LYS A 785 -18.55 10.38 -23.36
C LYS A 785 -20.07 10.50 -23.35
N SER A 786 -20.78 9.43 -23.73
CA SER A 786 -22.23 9.40 -23.84
C SER A 786 -22.89 8.60 -22.71
N LEU A 787 -22.15 7.70 -22.05
CA LEU A 787 -22.65 6.89 -20.96
C LEU A 787 -22.15 7.39 -19.60
N CYS A 788 -23.07 7.42 -18.64
CA CYS A 788 -22.81 7.78 -17.26
C CYS A 788 -23.47 6.80 -16.30
N THR A 789 -22.99 6.82 -15.06
CA THR A 789 -23.68 6.24 -13.91
C THR A 789 -24.35 7.35 -13.10
N LEU A 790 -25.38 7.00 -12.35
CA LEU A 790 -26.08 7.89 -11.43
C LEU A 790 -26.01 7.30 -10.03
N LYS A 791 -25.35 7.99 -9.11
CA LYS A 791 -25.09 7.52 -7.76
C LYS A 791 -25.68 8.45 -6.71
N ASN A 792 -26.31 7.88 -5.69
CA ASN A 792 -26.71 8.57 -4.46
C ASN A 792 -26.09 7.80 -3.27
N VAL A 793 -26.89 7.36 -2.29
CA VAL A 793 -26.47 6.41 -1.25
C VAL A 793 -26.12 5.02 -1.83
N SER A 794 -26.62 4.73 -3.04
CA SER A 794 -26.31 3.59 -3.92
C SER A 794 -26.54 3.98 -5.39
N TYR A 795 -26.16 3.13 -6.34
CA TYR A 795 -26.32 3.39 -7.78
C TYR A 795 -27.76 3.15 -8.24
N ALA A 796 -28.26 4.00 -9.13
CA ALA A 796 -29.51 3.73 -9.83
C ALA A 796 -29.32 2.60 -10.85
N SER A 797 -30.11 1.54 -10.72
CA SER A 797 -30.10 0.37 -11.59
C SER A 797 -31.52 -0.07 -11.94
N SER A 798 -31.71 -0.65 -13.12
CA SER A 798 -32.88 -1.48 -13.40
C SER A 798 -32.83 -2.74 -12.54
N ASP A 799 -33.97 -3.14 -12.00
CA ASP A 799 -34.19 -4.48 -11.48
C ASP A 799 -34.15 -5.50 -12.65
N TRP A 800 -33.93 -6.78 -12.40
CA TRP A 800 -33.85 -7.82 -13.44
C TRP A 800 -35.19 -8.54 -13.60
N PRO A 801 -35.62 -8.92 -14.82
CA PRO A 801 -34.97 -8.72 -16.12
C PRO A 801 -35.18 -7.32 -16.71
N ILE A 802 -34.31 -6.93 -17.65
CA ILE A 802 -34.44 -5.65 -18.38
C ILE A 802 -35.63 -5.75 -19.35
N MET A 803 -36.75 -5.14 -18.99
CA MET A 803 -37.96 -5.08 -19.82
C MET A 803 -38.82 -3.85 -19.50
N THR A 804 -39.75 -3.50 -20.39
CA THR A 804 -40.67 -2.38 -20.15
C THR A 804 -41.53 -2.62 -18.89
N GLY A 805 -41.72 -1.58 -18.08
CA GLY A 805 -42.43 -1.63 -16.81
C GLY A 805 -41.59 -2.10 -15.61
N GLN A 806 -40.31 -2.42 -15.82
CA GLN A 806 -39.42 -2.86 -14.76
C GLN A 806 -39.07 -1.70 -13.82
N ARG A 807 -38.99 -1.98 -12.52
CA ARG A 807 -38.68 -0.99 -11.48
C ARG A 807 -37.21 -0.59 -11.52
N LEU A 808 -36.93 0.64 -11.13
CA LEU A 808 -35.58 1.08 -10.77
C LEU A 808 -35.35 0.91 -9.27
N ILE A 809 -34.11 0.54 -8.93
CA ILE A 809 -33.65 0.25 -7.58
C ILE A 809 -32.30 0.92 -7.32
N GLY A 810 -32.03 1.20 -6.05
CA GLY A 810 -30.71 1.50 -5.53
C GLY A 810 -29.95 0.20 -5.28
N THR A 811 -28.72 0.10 -5.77
CA THR A 811 -27.87 -1.08 -5.55
C THR A 811 -26.38 -0.71 -5.49
N ARG A 812 -25.62 -1.48 -4.73
CA ARG A 812 -24.16 -1.51 -4.70
C ARG A 812 -23.60 -2.76 -5.39
N SER A 813 -24.46 -3.72 -5.70
CA SER A 813 -24.17 -4.93 -6.48
C SER A 813 -24.57 -4.69 -7.94
N LEU A 814 -23.61 -4.27 -8.75
CA LEU A 814 -23.83 -3.93 -10.17
C LEU A 814 -23.80 -5.18 -11.05
N ALA A 815 -24.58 -5.19 -12.13
CA ALA A 815 -24.49 -6.23 -13.15
C ALA A 815 -23.15 -6.12 -13.91
N ALA A 816 -22.62 -7.26 -14.37
CA ALA A 816 -21.44 -7.27 -15.23
C ALA A 816 -21.66 -6.42 -16.49
N LEU A 817 -20.59 -5.78 -16.98
CA LEU A 817 -20.65 -4.80 -18.08
C LEU A 817 -21.57 -3.60 -17.81
N GLU A 818 -22.01 -3.42 -16.56
CA GLU A 818 -22.87 -2.33 -16.10
C GLU A 818 -24.19 -2.20 -16.89
N VAL A 819 -24.71 -3.32 -17.42
CA VAL A 819 -25.85 -3.34 -18.35
C VAL A 819 -27.18 -2.88 -17.74
N THR A 820 -27.29 -2.85 -16.41
CA THR A 820 -28.50 -2.39 -15.70
C THR A 820 -28.36 -0.99 -15.11
N ASN A 821 -27.16 -0.43 -15.05
CA ASN A 821 -26.86 0.81 -14.30
C ASN A 821 -26.07 1.85 -15.11
N SER A 822 -25.83 1.60 -16.40
CA SER A 822 -25.25 2.55 -17.35
C SER A 822 -26.35 3.27 -18.12
N TRP A 823 -26.26 4.59 -18.18
CA TRP A 823 -27.30 5.44 -18.75
C TRP A 823 -26.74 6.36 -19.84
N SER A 824 -27.45 6.48 -20.95
CA SER A 824 -27.27 7.54 -21.93
C SER A 824 -28.20 8.70 -21.59
N ILE A 825 -27.65 9.91 -21.49
CA ILE A 825 -28.43 11.13 -21.27
C ILE A 825 -28.69 11.79 -22.62
N ILE A 826 -29.96 11.91 -23.01
CA ILE A 826 -30.38 12.43 -24.31
C ILE A 826 -31.10 13.76 -24.08
N SER A 827 -30.59 14.84 -24.63
CA SER A 827 -31.22 16.17 -24.54
C SER A 827 -32.48 16.19 -25.41
N ASP A 828 -33.62 16.50 -24.78
CA ASP A 828 -34.88 16.82 -25.49
C ASP A 828 -34.90 18.31 -25.84
N ASP A 829 -34.50 19.13 -24.87
CA ASP A 829 -34.09 20.53 -25.04
C ASP A 829 -32.86 20.82 -24.16
N MET A 830 -32.27 22.02 -24.22
CA MET A 830 -31.05 22.35 -23.45
C MET A 830 -31.24 22.32 -21.91
N GLN A 831 -32.45 22.07 -21.40
CA GLN A 831 -32.79 22.01 -19.98
C GLN A 831 -33.47 20.69 -19.55
N THR A 832 -33.99 19.90 -20.50
CA THR A 832 -34.73 18.66 -20.26
C THR A 832 -34.01 17.47 -20.88
N PHE A 833 -33.92 16.38 -20.12
CA PHE A 833 -33.16 15.18 -20.50
C PHE A 833 -33.98 13.91 -20.35
N GLN A 834 -33.81 12.99 -21.30
CA GLN A 834 -34.21 11.59 -21.17
C GLN A 834 -33.02 10.77 -20.68
N ILE A 835 -33.28 9.86 -19.74
CA ILE A 835 -32.30 8.93 -19.18
C ILE A 835 -32.61 7.54 -19.74
N ARG A 836 -31.81 7.08 -20.71
CA ARG A 836 -32.00 5.81 -21.43
C ARG A 836 -31.02 4.76 -20.93
N LEU A 837 -31.49 3.53 -20.71
CA LEU A 837 -30.63 2.41 -20.33
C LEU A 837 -29.75 1.98 -21.52
N VAL A 838 -28.49 1.63 -21.23
CA VAL A 838 -27.51 1.16 -22.23
C VAL A 838 -28.06 0.00 -23.06
N ASP A 839 -27.78 0.03 -24.36
CA ASP A 839 -28.15 -0.99 -25.36
C ASP A 839 -29.65 -1.30 -25.46
N THR A 840 -30.49 -0.39 -24.98
CA THR A 840 -31.95 -0.49 -25.10
C THR A 840 -32.53 0.83 -25.55
N ASP A 841 -33.84 0.83 -25.84
CA ASP A 841 -34.64 2.04 -26.00
C ASP A 841 -35.47 2.34 -24.73
N LEU A 842 -35.16 1.72 -23.59
CA LEU A 842 -35.92 1.90 -22.36
C LEU A 842 -35.45 3.15 -21.60
N VAL A 843 -36.39 4.02 -21.22
CA VAL A 843 -36.12 5.29 -20.53
C VAL A 843 -36.80 5.36 -19.17
N TRP A 844 -36.25 6.18 -18.27
CA TRP A 844 -36.87 6.45 -16.97
C TRP A 844 -38.26 7.07 -17.14
N SER A 845 -39.20 6.61 -16.32
CA SER A 845 -40.59 7.03 -16.30
C SER A 845 -41.16 6.89 -14.88
N VAL A 846 -42.24 7.61 -14.59
CA VAL A 846 -42.92 7.57 -13.29
C VAL A 846 -44.29 6.93 -13.48
N ASP A 847 -44.61 5.92 -12.66
CA ASP A 847 -45.93 5.27 -12.67
C ASP A 847 -46.97 6.00 -11.79
N SER A 848 -48.18 5.45 -11.70
CA SER A 848 -49.26 6.02 -10.89
C SER A 848 -49.04 5.93 -9.37
N ASP A 849 -48.10 5.09 -8.94
CA ASP A 849 -47.77 4.83 -7.55
C ASP A 849 -46.46 5.55 -7.14
N ASP A 850 -46.06 6.57 -7.92
CA ASP A 850 -44.84 7.37 -7.76
C ASP A 850 -43.54 6.55 -7.79
N ASN A 851 -43.55 5.33 -8.34
CA ASN A 851 -42.32 4.56 -8.54
C ASN A 851 -41.64 4.96 -9.85
N VAL A 852 -40.30 4.94 -9.84
CA VAL A 852 -39.52 5.12 -11.07
C VAL A 852 -39.33 3.77 -11.74
N ARG A 853 -39.65 3.70 -13.03
CA ARG A 853 -39.58 2.51 -13.87
C ARG A 853 -38.90 2.80 -15.19
N ILE A 854 -38.45 1.75 -15.88
CA ILE A 854 -38.03 1.85 -17.28
C ILE A 854 -39.19 1.48 -18.22
N HIS A 855 -39.41 2.29 -19.25
CA HIS A 855 -40.47 2.07 -20.24
C HIS A 855 -39.96 2.40 -21.65
N THR A 856 -40.58 1.81 -22.66
CA THR A 856 -40.38 2.26 -24.05
C THR A 856 -41.04 3.65 -24.22
N PRO A 857 -40.33 4.66 -24.79
CA PRO A 857 -40.80 6.04 -24.97
C PRO A 857 -42.18 6.18 -25.63
#